data_AF-A0A8H2Y0G3-F1
#
_entry.id   AF-A0A8H2Y0G3-F1
#
_cell.length_a   1.000
_cell.length_b   1.000
_cell.length_c   1.000
_cell.angle_alpha   90.00
_cell.angle_beta   90.00
_cell.angle_gamma   90.00
#
_symmetry.space_group_name_H-M   'P 1'
#
loop_
_entity.id
_entity.type
_entity.pdbx_description
1 polymer ?
#
loop_
_entity_poly.entity_id
_entity_poly.type
_entity_poly.pdbx_seq_one_letter_code
_entity_poly.pdbx_strand_id
1 'polypeptide(L)'
;MASSALTAPTLAPVPSASKDSHDSLDKAKFNRFIRGFQQIFQTLGFKKGYNFVLWFVFGGAMLGFVLARFMYLHAPTMLAEIAPGEAYWFRRGIYKAGMLVHLGSVLPAGFLAVFQFVPAIRYKAILVHRISGYISIFLLFIGMASAFVITRRSFGGEMSSQTWTMTIGALVLVMVTLGWVNIKRLQIDQHRKWMLRTWFYASSIITSRIIMIISANIISAIGQYYAVWSCDEVLYAIDNNSIRLTEMFPVCSTGPLELVHVAVSAVWSEPENIGSTLRLTFGPSLWIATLIHAIGVEIYIHLTPGETARLRKVSYQKQLERGMKHPGSMGTVGDKLGDNYGASLPMSVKPQSLIGSFDPLCEVQSDKASVEITSPFDGVVKELLVQEGHIAKVGEGLCIIEVEEDSDSASSSDEPASRPSPTPDAAPQAKTTSATEGSYTPPSPTRRHHPLDPARPAEALSAVTGQQGEKQKGSEKGGNQALSTPSVRHYARSQGISDLDVLMPGSGRGGRIERADVDGYLKRSPKSEISAATPAKRDLGQEVVIQMGRTRWGMWKSMTKSLEIPLFGYSATLDLTALNEILPVLNAHIPQEYRPPPPAAEHPPSISPDSIFSGAPEAKQTLIAPSDPATHFKRMTMLPLLLKTLSLAMMEWPVMRTHINQTAEPSTKPTLTIRPSADISIGLSTPTGLYTPTLVGLNTHSPYAIAGSLARLAYLGRQTPSGLTPAEMPKRGGTLTVSNVGAIGAGKWAVPRLVQGGGVAIVAIGRAEWAIKPSGEKRLEVGVSWSADHRIVEGAELAAFVESWRSWVENPARLVGVGQ
;
A
#
# COMPACT_ATOMS: atom_id res chain seq x y z
N MET A 1 5.90 -12.30 -86.24
CA MET A 1 4.99 -11.50 -87.11
C MET A 1 3.70 -11.29 -86.32
N ALA A 2 3.54 -10.15 -85.65
CA ALA A 2 2.69 -9.01 -86.09
C ALA A 2 1.25 -9.45 -86.44
N SER A 3 0.15 -8.83 -86.02
CA SER A 3 -0.20 -7.71 -85.13
C SER A 3 -1.73 -7.69 -85.18
N SER A 4 -2.46 -7.60 -84.06
CA SER A 4 -3.90 -7.27 -84.09
C SER A 4 -4.36 -6.74 -82.73
N ALA A 5 -4.22 -5.42 -82.54
CA ALA A 5 -4.90 -4.69 -81.48
C ALA A 5 -6.12 -3.98 -82.08
N LEU A 6 -7.30 -4.19 -81.50
CA LEU A 6 -8.54 -3.49 -81.81
C LEU A 6 -8.98 -2.67 -80.59
N THR A 7 -9.22 -1.38 -80.85
CA THR A 7 -9.60 -0.30 -79.94
C THR A 7 -11.07 -0.38 -79.53
N ALA A 8 -11.38 0.06 -78.30
CA ALA A 8 -12.73 0.23 -77.74
C ALA A 8 -12.95 1.69 -77.26
N PRO A 9 -14.20 2.19 -77.16
CA PRO A 9 -14.52 3.61 -77.20
C PRO A 9 -14.57 4.31 -75.83
N THR A 10 -14.40 5.63 -75.87
CA THR A 10 -14.33 6.60 -74.76
C THR A 10 -15.70 6.88 -74.12
N LEU A 11 -15.80 6.83 -72.78
CA LEU A 11 -16.93 7.30 -71.98
C LEU A 11 -16.48 8.36 -70.96
N ALA A 12 -17.26 9.43 -70.82
CA ALA A 12 -16.99 10.59 -69.95
C ALA A 12 -17.25 10.30 -68.45
N PRO A 13 -16.61 11.03 -67.51
CA PRO A 13 -16.73 10.77 -66.07
C PRO A 13 -17.96 11.48 -65.43
N VAL A 14 -18.59 10.78 -64.49
CA VAL A 14 -19.69 11.26 -63.61
C VAL A 14 -19.08 11.87 -62.32
N PRO A 15 -19.57 13.01 -61.80
CA PRO A 15 -18.98 13.65 -60.62
C PRO A 15 -19.47 13.02 -59.30
N SER A 16 -18.54 12.70 -58.40
CA SER A 16 -18.80 12.25 -57.03
C SER A 16 -18.88 13.44 -56.07
N ALA A 17 -20.07 13.77 -55.57
CA ALA A 17 -20.23 14.74 -54.48
C ALA A 17 -21.36 14.28 -53.54
N SER A 18 -21.02 13.82 -52.32
CA SER A 18 -21.91 13.86 -51.14
C SER A 18 -21.31 13.37 -49.82
N LYS A 19 -20.11 12.76 -49.79
CA LYS A 19 -19.54 12.22 -48.53
C LYS A 19 -18.67 13.22 -47.74
N ASP A 20 -17.97 14.14 -48.42
CA ASP A 20 -17.03 15.07 -47.78
C ASP A 20 -17.71 16.30 -47.13
N SER A 21 -18.92 16.65 -47.57
CA SER A 21 -19.67 17.78 -47.03
C SER A 21 -20.28 17.51 -45.64
N HIS A 22 -20.65 16.26 -45.36
CA HIS A 22 -21.23 15.89 -44.07
C HIS A 22 -20.17 15.86 -42.97
N ASP A 23 -18.99 15.29 -43.28
CA ASP A 23 -17.88 15.15 -42.34
C ASP A 23 -17.23 16.50 -41.99
N SER A 24 -17.22 17.46 -42.93
CA SER A 24 -16.74 18.83 -42.68
C SER A 24 -17.70 19.66 -41.84
N LEU A 25 -19.02 19.47 -42.01
CA LEU A 25 -20.03 20.18 -41.22
C LEU A 25 -20.06 19.68 -39.77
N ASP A 26 -19.89 18.37 -39.56
CA ASP A 26 -19.85 17.77 -38.22
C ASP A 26 -18.54 18.10 -37.48
N LYS A 27 -17.39 18.15 -38.18
CA LYS A 27 -16.14 18.70 -37.63
C LYS A 27 -16.24 20.18 -37.28
N ALA A 28 -16.92 20.98 -38.08
CA ALA A 28 -17.13 22.41 -37.79
C ALA A 28 -18.05 22.62 -36.58
N LYS A 29 -19.12 21.83 -36.43
CA LYS A 29 -19.98 21.83 -35.24
C LYS A 29 -19.23 21.38 -33.99
N PHE A 30 -18.43 20.31 -34.09
CA PHE A 30 -17.59 19.81 -33.00
C PHE A 30 -16.54 20.83 -32.55
N ASN A 31 -15.87 21.49 -33.50
CA ASN A 31 -14.91 22.56 -33.20
C ASN A 31 -15.59 23.79 -32.59
N ARG A 32 -16.81 24.12 -33.01
CA ARG A 32 -17.61 25.20 -32.40
C ARG A 32 -18.03 24.84 -30.97
N PHE A 33 -18.42 23.59 -30.73
CA PHE A 33 -18.72 23.06 -29.40
C PHE A 33 -17.50 23.11 -28.49
N ILE A 34 -16.32 22.65 -28.95
CA ILE A 34 -15.08 22.73 -28.17
C ILE A 34 -14.70 24.18 -27.84
N ARG A 35 -14.84 25.11 -28.79
CA ARG A 35 -14.56 26.54 -28.54
C ARG A 35 -15.54 27.14 -27.52
N GLY A 36 -16.83 26.82 -27.62
CA GLY A 36 -17.83 27.25 -26.64
C GLY A 36 -17.56 26.65 -25.26
N PHE A 37 -17.22 25.37 -25.19
CA PHE A 37 -16.82 24.68 -23.97
C PHE A 37 -15.55 25.29 -23.35
N GLN A 38 -14.56 25.63 -24.19
CA GLN A 38 -13.34 26.32 -23.79
C GLN A 38 -13.61 27.69 -23.21
N GLN A 39 -14.48 28.47 -23.86
CA GLN A 39 -14.86 29.79 -23.39
C GLN A 39 -15.54 29.71 -22.01
N ILE A 40 -16.49 28.80 -21.83
CA ILE A 40 -17.22 28.62 -20.56
C ILE A 40 -16.28 28.22 -19.42
N PHE A 41 -15.42 27.21 -19.60
CA PHE A 41 -14.54 26.78 -18.50
C PHE A 41 -13.49 27.84 -18.14
N GLN A 42 -13.01 28.62 -19.13
CA GLN A 42 -12.08 29.73 -18.90
C GLN A 42 -12.76 30.88 -18.16
N THR A 43 -14.01 31.22 -18.49
CA THR A 43 -14.78 32.26 -17.76
C THR A 43 -14.98 31.88 -16.29
N LEU A 44 -15.21 30.60 -16.01
CA LEU A 44 -15.35 30.06 -14.64
C LEU A 44 -14.00 29.90 -13.89
N GLY A 45 -12.88 30.19 -14.55
CA GLY A 45 -11.55 30.23 -13.94
C GLY A 45 -10.88 28.87 -13.78
N PHE A 46 -11.35 27.83 -14.47
CA PHE A 46 -10.70 26.52 -14.47
C PHE A 46 -9.50 26.53 -15.42
N LYS A 47 -8.31 26.14 -14.93
CA LYS A 47 -7.09 26.07 -15.75
C LYS A 47 -6.99 24.81 -16.62
N LYS A 48 -7.68 23.73 -16.23
CA LYS A 48 -7.64 22.43 -16.92
C LYS A 48 -9.08 21.92 -17.14
N GLY A 49 -9.37 21.41 -18.33
CA GLY A 49 -10.71 20.97 -18.72
C GLY A 49 -11.28 19.84 -17.83
N TYR A 50 -10.46 18.89 -17.40
CA TYR A 50 -10.95 17.78 -16.55
C TYR A 50 -11.44 18.24 -15.17
N ASN A 51 -10.87 19.30 -14.59
CA ASN A 51 -11.34 19.85 -13.31
C ASN A 51 -12.74 20.48 -13.47
N PHE A 52 -13.01 21.07 -14.64
CA PHE A 52 -14.33 21.59 -14.97
C PHE A 52 -15.33 20.46 -15.17
N VAL A 53 -14.96 19.39 -15.88
CA VAL A 53 -15.83 18.20 -16.05
C VAL A 53 -16.19 17.59 -14.70
N LEU A 54 -15.22 17.41 -13.79
CA LEU A 54 -15.47 16.89 -12.45
C LEU A 54 -16.42 17.80 -11.66
N TRP A 55 -16.18 19.11 -11.66
CA TRP A 55 -17.08 20.06 -11.00
C TRP A 55 -18.48 20.07 -11.65
N PHE A 56 -18.57 19.95 -12.97
CA PHE A 56 -19.84 19.90 -13.69
C PHE A 56 -20.64 18.65 -13.35
N VAL A 57 -20.00 17.48 -13.29
CA VAL A 57 -20.67 16.22 -12.92
C VAL A 57 -21.15 16.28 -11.47
N PHE A 58 -20.27 16.57 -10.52
CA PHE A 58 -20.62 16.51 -9.09
C PHE A 58 -21.38 17.74 -8.61
N GLY A 59 -20.93 18.94 -8.98
CA GLY A 59 -21.60 20.19 -8.67
C GLY A 59 -22.91 20.35 -9.45
N GLY A 60 -22.97 19.88 -10.69
CA GLY A 60 -24.21 19.85 -11.47
C GLY A 60 -25.22 18.84 -10.93
N ALA A 61 -24.79 17.66 -10.49
CA ALA A 61 -25.68 16.71 -9.81
C ALA A 61 -26.27 17.30 -8.52
N MET A 62 -25.45 17.98 -7.70
CA MET A 62 -25.93 18.69 -6.51
C MET A 62 -26.90 19.82 -6.87
N LEU A 63 -26.56 20.66 -7.86
CA LEU A 63 -27.41 21.76 -8.30
C LEU A 63 -28.75 21.26 -8.83
N GLY A 64 -28.73 20.24 -9.69
CA GLY A 64 -29.92 19.61 -10.24
C GLY A 64 -30.80 18.99 -9.15
N PHE A 65 -30.20 18.29 -8.19
CA PHE A 65 -30.91 17.75 -7.04
C PHE A 65 -31.59 18.85 -6.22
N VAL A 66 -30.86 19.91 -5.87
CA VAL A 66 -31.41 21.00 -5.06
C VAL A 66 -32.55 21.72 -5.78
N LEU A 67 -32.37 22.02 -7.07
CA LEU A 67 -33.42 22.66 -7.90
C LEU A 67 -34.68 21.79 -8.00
N ALA A 68 -34.52 20.49 -8.20
CA ALA A 68 -35.63 19.55 -8.25
C ALA A 68 -36.38 19.41 -6.92
N ARG A 69 -35.76 19.76 -5.78
CA ARG A 69 -36.33 19.57 -4.45
C ARG A 69 -36.83 20.87 -3.80
N PHE A 70 -36.59 22.04 -4.39
CA PHE A 70 -37.17 23.31 -3.89
C PHE A 70 -38.69 23.28 -3.82
N MET A 71 -39.37 22.53 -4.70
CA MET A 71 -40.83 22.38 -4.65
C MET A 71 -41.34 21.79 -3.33
N TYR A 72 -40.51 21.04 -2.59
CA TYR A 72 -40.88 20.41 -1.33
C TYR A 72 -40.83 21.36 -0.11
N LEU A 73 -40.40 22.61 -0.29
CA LEU A 73 -40.64 23.65 0.71
C LEU A 73 -42.13 23.96 0.88
N HIS A 74 -42.92 23.71 -0.16
CA HIS A 74 -44.37 23.80 -0.08
C HIS A 74 -44.92 22.50 0.54
N ALA A 75 -45.36 22.58 1.80
CA ALA A 75 -45.77 21.41 2.58
C ALA A 75 -46.82 20.49 1.92
N PRO A 76 -47.87 21.00 1.23
CA PRO A 76 -48.83 20.15 0.52
C PRO A 76 -48.19 19.36 -0.62
N THR A 77 -47.33 20.00 -1.42
CA THR A 77 -46.59 19.34 -2.51
C THR A 77 -45.67 18.25 -1.97
N MET A 78 -44.98 18.52 -0.85
CA MET A 78 -44.13 17.53 -0.19
C MET A 78 -44.94 16.32 0.28
N LEU A 79 -46.08 16.53 0.95
CA LEU A 79 -46.91 15.43 1.46
C LEU A 79 -47.56 14.60 0.34
N ALA A 80 -47.79 15.17 -0.84
CA ALA A 80 -48.34 14.46 -2.00
C ALA A 80 -47.30 13.57 -2.70
N GLU A 81 -46.02 13.97 -2.70
CA GLU A 81 -44.94 13.34 -3.46
C GLU A 81 -43.97 12.53 -2.58
N ILE A 82 -44.19 12.48 -1.26
CA ILE A 82 -43.37 11.70 -0.34
C ILE A 82 -43.70 10.20 -0.47
N ALA A 83 -42.75 9.35 -0.08
CA ALA A 83 -42.94 7.91 -0.13
C ALA A 83 -44.21 7.46 0.64
N PRO A 84 -44.92 6.41 0.15
CA PRO A 84 -46.13 5.91 0.80
C PRO A 84 -45.93 5.64 2.29
N GLY A 85 -46.88 6.11 3.11
CA GLY A 85 -46.85 5.98 4.58
C GLY A 85 -46.04 7.05 5.33
N GLU A 86 -45.06 7.72 4.70
CA GLU A 86 -44.25 8.74 5.40
C GLU A 86 -45.06 9.98 5.79
N ALA A 87 -46.03 10.37 4.95
CA ALA A 87 -46.88 11.53 5.21
C ALA A 87 -47.69 11.41 6.53
N TYR A 88 -47.88 10.19 7.06
CA TYR A 88 -48.52 9.94 8.36
C TYR A 88 -47.82 10.70 9.50
N TRP A 89 -46.49 10.66 9.56
CA TRP A 89 -45.71 11.34 10.60
C TRP A 89 -45.46 12.82 10.28
N PHE A 90 -45.20 13.13 9.01
CA PHE A 90 -44.79 14.48 8.60
C PHE A 90 -45.93 15.49 8.44
N ARG A 91 -47.19 15.07 8.65
CA ARG A 91 -48.35 15.98 8.60
C ARG A 91 -48.62 16.76 9.90
N ARG A 92 -48.06 16.36 11.06
CA ARG A 92 -48.39 16.96 12.38
C ARG A 92 -47.16 17.19 13.26
N GLY A 93 -47.27 18.17 14.17
CA GLY A 93 -46.36 18.38 15.30
C GLY A 93 -44.91 18.69 14.92
N ILE A 94 -43.99 18.16 15.72
CA ILE A 94 -42.54 18.44 15.64
C ILE A 94 -41.90 17.91 14.36
N TYR A 95 -42.44 16.84 13.77
CA TYR A 95 -41.85 16.21 12.58
C TYR A 95 -42.13 17.02 11.32
N LYS A 96 -43.33 17.59 11.18
CA LYS A 96 -43.64 18.55 10.11
C LYS A 96 -42.71 19.75 10.14
N ALA A 97 -42.57 20.37 11.31
CA ALA A 97 -41.70 21.51 11.51
C ALA A 97 -40.22 21.14 11.26
N GLY A 98 -39.77 20.02 11.82
CA GLY A 98 -38.41 19.51 11.62
C GLY A 98 -38.09 19.26 10.15
N MET A 99 -39.01 18.66 9.39
CA MET A 99 -38.80 18.38 7.96
C MET A 99 -38.71 19.69 7.15
N LEU A 100 -39.60 20.65 7.39
CA LEU A 100 -39.56 21.95 6.72
C LEU A 100 -38.28 22.74 7.04
N VAL A 101 -37.85 22.73 8.31
CA VAL A 101 -36.58 23.35 8.73
C VAL A 101 -35.40 22.65 8.07
N HIS A 102 -35.41 21.32 7.97
CA HIS A 102 -34.36 20.55 7.30
C HIS A 102 -34.27 20.89 5.81
N LEU A 103 -35.39 20.89 5.06
CA LEU A 103 -35.38 21.26 3.65
C LEU A 103 -35.00 22.73 3.45
N GLY A 104 -35.57 23.64 4.24
CA GLY A 104 -35.32 25.07 4.15
C GLY A 104 -33.91 25.49 4.53
N SER A 105 -33.13 24.60 5.16
CA SER A 105 -31.72 24.83 5.45
C SER A 105 -30.80 24.08 4.50
N VAL A 106 -31.02 22.79 4.25
CA VAL A 106 -30.13 21.96 3.41
C VAL A 106 -30.20 22.34 1.93
N LEU A 107 -31.38 22.70 1.40
CA LEU A 107 -31.51 23.05 -0.02
C LEU A 107 -30.76 24.35 -0.35
N PRO A 108 -30.97 25.48 0.35
CA PRO A 108 -30.18 26.68 0.06
C PRO A 108 -28.69 26.49 0.37
N ALA A 109 -28.32 25.71 1.40
CA ALA A 109 -26.92 25.40 1.69
C ALA A 109 -26.25 24.64 0.54
N GLY A 110 -26.90 23.60 0.01
CA GLY A 110 -26.43 22.83 -1.15
C GLY A 110 -26.32 23.68 -2.41
N PHE A 111 -27.27 24.59 -2.65
CA PHE A 111 -27.19 25.55 -3.75
C PHE A 111 -25.94 26.44 -3.64
N LEU A 112 -25.73 27.06 -2.48
CA LEU A 112 -24.58 27.95 -2.24
C LEU A 112 -23.24 27.20 -2.28
N ALA A 113 -23.23 25.92 -1.88
CA ALA A 113 -22.04 25.06 -1.88
C ALA A 113 -21.43 24.89 -3.27
N VAL A 114 -22.27 24.69 -4.30
CA VAL A 114 -21.80 24.49 -5.68
C VAL A 114 -20.94 25.67 -6.15
N PHE A 115 -21.33 26.89 -5.77
CA PHE A 115 -20.60 28.12 -6.09
C PHE A 115 -19.34 28.32 -5.25
N GLN A 116 -19.24 27.73 -4.05
CA GLN A 116 -18.01 27.81 -3.23
C GLN A 116 -16.81 27.20 -3.92
N PHE A 117 -17.02 26.20 -4.77
CA PHE A 117 -15.94 25.48 -5.45
C PHE A 117 -15.55 26.08 -6.80
N VAL A 118 -16.28 27.08 -7.30
CA VAL A 118 -15.96 27.78 -8.55
C VAL A 118 -14.70 28.64 -8.38
N PRO A 119 -13.62 28.40 -9.15
CA PRO A 119 -12.38 29.14 -9.01
C PRO A 119 -12.53 30.65 -9.23
N ALA A 120 -13.32 31.10 -10.21
CA ALA A 120 -13.54 32.52 -10.48
C ALA A 120 -14.06 33.28 -9.26
N ILE A 121 -14.99 32.70 -8.50
CA ILE A 121 -15.55 33.32 -7.28
C ILE A 121 -14.47 33.43 -6.20
N ARG A 122 -13.66 32.40 -6.02
CA ARG A 122 -12.58 32.39 -5.01
C ARG A 122 -11.44 33.36 -5.33
N TYR A 123 -11.16 33.62 -6.60
CA TYR A 123 -10.09 34.53 -7.01
C TYR A 123 -10.53 35.98 -7.17
N LYS A 124 -11.72 36.22 -7.74
CA LYS A 124 -12.20 37.58 -8.07
C LYS A 124 -13.19 38.14 -7.06
N ALA A 125 -13.95 37.29 -6.38
CA ALA A 125 -15.07 37.68 -5.52
C ALA A 125 -14.96 37.04 -4.11
N ILE A 126 -13.82 37.23 -3.45
CA ILE A 126 -13.54 36.60 -2.14
C ILE A 126 -14.55 37.00 -1.04
N LEU A 127 -15.10 38.21 -1.11
CA LEU A 127 -16.13 38.66 -0.18
C LEU A 127 -17.41 37.84 -0.33
N VAL A 128 -17.83 37.58 -1.58
CA VAL A 128 -18.99 36.74 -1.89
C VAL A 128 -18.75 35.32 -1.38
N HIS A 129 -17.58 34.73 -1.65
CA HIS A 129 -17.20 33.41 -1.11
C HIS A 129 -17.30 33.36 0.42
N ARG A 130 -16.81 34.38 1.12
CA ARG A 130 -16.82 34.43 2.57
C ARG A 130 -18.25 34.51 3.13
N ILE A 131 -19.07 35.43 2.62
CA ILE A 131 -20.45 35.63 3.10
C ILE A 131 -21.27 34.36 2.84
N SER A 132 -21.24 33.87 1.60
CA SER A 132 -21.98 32.66 1.22
C SER A 132 -21.48 31.41 1.96
N GLY A 133 -20.17 31.30 2.24
CA GLY A 133 -19.61 30.23 3.06
C GLY A 133 -20.14 30.24 4.50
N TYR A 134 -20.22 31.41 5.15
CA TYR A 134 -20.79 31.51 6.51
C TYR A 134 -22.28 31.16 6.54
N ILE A 135 -23.04 31.66 5.55
CA ILE A 135 -24.46 31.31 5.42
C ILE A 135 -24.61 29.79 5.23
N SER A 136 -23.80 29.19 4.36
CA SER A 136 -23.87 27.75 4.08
C SER A 136 -23.56 26.91 5.32
N ILE A 137 -22.55 27.28 6.11
CA ILE A 137 -22.20 26.58 7.36
C ILE A 137 -23.33 26.73 8.39
N PHE A 138 -23.87 27.93 8.57
CA PHE A 138 -24.98 28.18 9.50
C PHE A 138 -26.21 27.33 9.16
N LEU A 139 -26.60 27.32 7.88
CA LEU A 139 -27.71 26.50 7.39
C LEU A 139 -27.42 25.01 7.57
N LEU A 140 -26.20 24.55 7.31
CA LEU A 140 -25.81 23.15 7.51
C LEU A 140 -25.99 22.70 8.97
N PHE A 141 -25.65 23.55 9.96
CA PHE A 141 -25.88 23.25 11.37
C PHE A 141 -27.36 23.13 11.72
N ILE A 142 -28.20 24.05 11.23
CA ILE A 142 -29.67 23.98 11.42
C ILE A 142 -30.25 22.72 10.76
N GLY A 143 -29.78 22.41 9.55
CA GLY A 143 -30.19 21.23 8.79
C GLY A 143 -29.81 19.93 9.51
N MET A 144 -28.64 19.88 10.12
CA MET A 144 -28.20 18.73 10.91
C MET A 144 -29.00 18.57 12.21
N ALA A 145 -29.26 19.66 12.94
CA ALA A 145 -30.07 19.61 14.16
C ALA A 145 -31.49 19.13 13.87
N SER A 146 -32.10 19.62 12.79
CA SER A 146 -33.42 19.15 12.33
C SER A 146 -33.39 17.70 11.83
N ALA A 147 -32.31 17.25 11.17
CA ALA A 147 -32.13 15.86 10.75
C ALA A 147 -32.20 14.87 11.93
N PHE A 148 -31.60 15.22 13.07
CA PHE A 148 -31.67 14.40 14.29
C PHE A 148 -33.08 14.26 14.86
N VAL A 149 -33.94 15.26 14.66
CA VAL A 149 -35.34 15.21 15.09
C VAL A 149 -36.15 14.27 14.19
N ILE A 150 -36.00 14.40 12.86
CA ILE A 150 -36.81 13.66 11.88
C ILE A 150 -36.35 12.21 11.67
N THR A 151 -35.08 11.87 11.91
CA THR A 151 -34.52 10.55 11.58
C THR A 151 -35.20 9.39 12.33
N ARG A 152 -35.79 9.65 13.50
CA ARG A 152 -36.55 8.66 14.27
C ARG A 152 -37.82 8.17 13.59
N ARG A 153 -38.29 8.88 12.55
CA ARG A 153 -39.49 8.54 11.79
C ARG A 153 -39.26 8.45 10.28
N SER A 154 -38.14 8.99 9.79
CA SER A 154 -37.80 8.97 8.36
C SER A 154 -37.61 7.53 7.88
N PHE A 155 -38.41 7.10 6.92
CA PHE A 155 -38.46 5.73 6.40
C PHE A 155 -38.54 4.72 7.54
N GLY A 156 -39.46 4.94 8.49
CA GLY A 156 -39.64 4.10 9.68
C GLY A 156 -38.65 4.24 10.81
N GLY A 157 -37.62 5.07 10.64
CA GLY A 157 -36.63 5.29 11.68
C GLY A 157 -35.89 4.03 12.09
N GLU A 158 -35.56 3.15 11.13
CA GLU A 158 -34.73 1.99 11.41
C GLU A 158 -33.40 2.38 12.07
N MET A 159 -32.86 1.46 12.86
CA MET A 159 -31.56 1.66 13.53
C MET A 159 -30.44 1.95 12.52
N SER A 160 -30.51 1.39 11.30
CA SER A 160 -29.58 1.66 10.20
C SER A 160 -29.56 3.15 9.81
N SER A 161 -30.73 3.76 9.62
CA SER A 161 -30.93 5.18 9.29
C SER A 161 -30.54 6.12 10.45
N GLN A 162 -30.92 5.75 11.68
CA GLN A 162 -30.59 6.53 12.86
C GLN A 162 -29.08 6.55 13.13
N THR A 163 -28.43 5.38 13.11
CA THR A 163 -26.98 5.27 13.29
C THR A 163 -26.23 6.03 12.20
N TRP A 164 -26.66 5.92 10.94
CA TRP A 164 -26.10 6.71 9.85
C TRP A 164 -26.20 8.21 10.14
N THR A 165 -27.39 8.69 10.52
CA THR A 165 -27.63 10.12 10.76
C THR A 165 -26.71 10.65 11.88
N MET A 166 -26.58 9.90 12.98
CA MET A 166 -25.70 10.27 14.10
C MET A 166 -24.23 10.28 13.67
N THR A 167 -23.78 9.25 12.96
CA THR A 167 -22.39 9.16 12.48
C THR A 167 -22.07 10.27 11.49
N ILE A 168 -22.90 10.48 10.47
CA ILE A 168 -22.66 11.52 9.47
C ILE A 168 -22.73 12.91 10.07
N GLY A 169 -23.65 13.15 11.01
CA GLY A 169 -23.74 14.41 11.74
C GLY A 169 -22.48 14.69 12.56
N ALA A 170 -21.96 13.71 13.29
CA ALA A 170 -20.71 13.84 14.04
C ALA A 170 -19.52 14.12 13.11
N LEU A 171 -19.39 13.37 12.01
CA LEU A 171 -18.32 13.56 11.03
C LEU A 171 -18.38 14.95 10.38
N VAL A 172 -19.57 15.38 9.94
CA VAL A 172 -19.79 16.70 9.33
C VAL A 172 -19.44 17.81 10.33
N LEU A 173 -19.87 17.71 11.59
CA LEU A 173 -19.56 18.68 12.64
C LEU A 173 -18.04 18.79 12.86
N VAL A 174 -17.34 17.66 12.99
CA VAL A 174 -15.88 17.63 13.15
C VAL A 174 -15.20 18.27 11.95
N MET A 175 -15.56 17.88 10.73
CA MET A 175 -14.94 18.39 9.50
C MET A 175 -15.19 19.89 9.29
N VAL A 176 -16.41 20.37 9.55
CA VAL A 176 -16.74 21.79 9.47
C VAL A 176 -15.96 22.58 10.52
N THR A 177 -15.87 22.07 11.75
CA THR A 177 -15.12 22.70 12.83
C THR A 177 -13.63 22.79 12.48
N LEU A 178 -13.02 21.70 12.01
CA LEU A 178 -11.64 21.69 11.56
C LEU A 178 -11.43 22.63 10.37
N GLY A 179 -12.33 22.64 9.39
CA GLY A 179 -12.28 23.57 8.26
C GLY A 179 -12.36 25.03 8.69
N TRP A 180 -13.19 25.35 9.69
CA TRP A 180 -13.33 26.68 10.27
C TRP A 180 -12.11 27.10 11.09
N VAL A 181 -11.56 26.21 11.92
CA VAL A 181 -10.33 26.46 12.68
C VAL A 181 -9.15 26.72 11.74
N ASN A 182 -8.99 25.88 10.70
CA ASN A 182 -7.90 26.01 9.73
C ASN A 182 -7.97 27.34 8.96
N ILE A 183 -9.16 27.80 8.54
CA ILE A 183 -9.26 29.09 7.85
C ILE A 183 -8.97 30.27 8.80
N LYS A 184 -9.33 30.18 10.08
CA LYS A 184 -8.97 31.19 11.10
C LYS A 184 -7.47 31.26 11.34
N ARG A 185 -6.78 30.11 11.24
CA ARG A 185 -5.32 29.97 11.23
C ARG A 185 -4.66 30.26 9.87
N LEU A 186 -5.42 30.70 8.88
CA LEU A 186 -4.95 30.99 7.51
C LEU A 186 -4.34 29.78 6.77
N GLN A 187 -4.72 28.55 7.15
CA GLN A 187 -4.34 27.30 6.48
C GLN A 187 -5.37 26.96 5.40
N ILE A 188 -5.22 27.57 4.23
CA ILE A 188 -6.18 27.52 3.13
C ILE A 188 -6.21 26.12 2.49
N ASP A 189 -5.06 25.44 2.43
CA ASP A 189 -4.94 24.08 1.92
C ASP A 189 -5.78 23.09 2.76
N GLN A 190 -5.66 23.17 4.07
CA GLN A 190 -6.40 22.31 5.00
C GLN A 190 -7.89 22.68 5.05
N HIS A 191 -8.22 23.97 5.06
CA HIS A 191 -9.60 24.42 4.93
C HIS A 191 -10.28 23.81 3.70
N ARG A 192 -9.61 23.84 2.54
CA ARG A 192 -10.12 23.22 1.30
C ARG A 192 -10.39 21.73 1.49
N LYS A 193 -9.44 20.97 2.03
CA LYS A 193 -9.57 19.52 2.22
C LYS A 193 -10.78 19.18 3.11
N TRP A 194 -10.91 19.88 4.25
CA TRP A 194 -12.02 19.64 5.18
C TRP A 194 -13.38 20.02 4.58
N MET A 195 -13.47 21.15 3.87
CA MET A 195 -14.71 21.54 3.19
C MET A 195 -15.09 20.57 2.06
N LEU A 196 -14.12 20.04 1.31
CA LEU A 196 -14.38 19.01 0.30
C LEU A 196 -15.00 17.76 0.95
N ARG A 197 -14.43 17.27 2.05
CA ARG A 197 -14.98 16.11 2.76
C ARG A 197 -16.41 16.35 3.25
N THR A 198 -16.66 17.50 3.88
CA THR A 198 -18.01 17.89 4.33
C THR A 198 -19.05 17.79 3.21
N TRP A 199 -18.78 18.42 2.05
CA TRP A 199 -19.77 18.49 0.98
C TRP A 199 -19.91 17.19 0.19
N PHE A 200 -18.83 16.42 0.03
CA PHE A 200 -18.93 15.07 -0.53
C PHE A 200 -19.77 14.16 0.36
N TYR A 201 -19.61 14.24 1.67
CA TYR A 201 -20.37 13.44 2.62
C TYR A 201 -21.85 13.83 2.60
N ALA A 202 -22.14 15.13 2.59
CA ALA A 202 -23.51 15.64 2.43
C ALA A 202 -24.13 15.20 1.09
N SER A 203 -23.35 15.11 0.00
CA SER A 203 -23.83 14.67 -1.31
C SER A 203 -24.17 13.19 -1.41
N SER A 204 -23.80 12.38 -0.41
CA SER A 204 -24.12 10.94 -0.40
C SER A 204 -25.63 10.66 -0.46
N ILE A 205 -26.48 11.62 -0.06
CA ILE A 205 -27.95 11.54 -0.18
C ILE A 205 -28.44 11.47 -1.64
N ILE A 206 -27.66 11.97 -2.60
CA ILE A 206 -28.00 11.93 -4.02
C ILE A 206 -27.74 10.51 -4.54
N THR A 207 -26.57 9.97 -4.21
CA THR A 207 -26.15 8.63 -4.62
C THR A 207 -26.94 7.54 -3.92
N SER A 208 -27.33 7.76 -2.65
CA SER A 208 -28.16 6.80 -1.91
C SER A 208 -29.49 6.56 -2.61
N ARG A 209 -30.07 7.53 -3.33
CA ARG A 209 -31.32 7.33 -4.09
C ARG A 209 -31.15 6.35 -5.23
N ILE A 210 -30.02 6.37 -5.93
CA ILE A 210 -29.72 5.42 -7.00
C ILE A 210 -29.56 4.02 -6.41
N ILE A 211 -28.77 3.91 -5.32
CA ILE A 211 -28.55 2.64 -4.62
C ILE A 211 -29.85 2.08 -4.04
N MET A 212 -30.71 2.93 -3.52
CA MET A 212 -32.00 2.55 -2.94
C MET A 212 -32.94 1.97 -3.99
N ILE A 213 -33.02 2.58 -5.20
CA ILE A 213 -33.82 2.03 -6.30
C ILE A 213 -33.28 0.66 -6.74
N ILE A 214 -31.96 0.51 -6.86
CA ILE A 214 -31.34 -0.77 -7.22
C ILE A 214 -31.65 -1.82 -6.14
N SER A 215 -31.45 -1.47 -4.86
CA SER A 215 -31.69 -2.35 -3.72
C SER A 215 -33.16 -2.74 -3.61
N ALA A 216 -34.08 -1.81 -3.90
CA ALA A 216 -35.52 -2.07 -3.89
C ALA A 216 -35.92 -3.12 -4.93
N ASN A 217 -35.36 -3.05 -6.15
CA ASN A 217 -35.58 -4.06 -7.18
C ASN A 217 -35.03 -5.44 -6.76
N ILE A 218 -33.85 -5.47 -6.14
CA ILE A 218 -33.23 -6.73 -5.66
C ILE A 218 -34.09 -7.37 -4.56
N ILE A 219 -34.49 -6.60 -3.54
CA ILE A 219 -35.29 -7.11 -2.43
C ILE A 219 -36.67 -7.58 -2.92
N SER A 220 -37.29 -6.83 -3.84
CA SER A 220 -38.57 -7.21 -4.43
C SER A 220 -38.48 -8.51 -5.23
N ALA A 221 -37.36 -8.74 -5.94
CA ALA A 221 -37.13 -9.98 -6.67
C ALA A 221 -36.92 -11.18 -5.74
N ILE A 222 -36.37 -10.97 -4.54
CA ILE A 222 -36.19 -12.02 -3.53
C ILE A 222 -37.53 -12.36 -2.84
N GLY A 223 -38.36 -11.35 -2.55
CA GLY A 223 -39.73 -11.54 -2.03
C GLY A 223 -39.85 -12.05 -0.58
N GLN A 224 -38.73 -12.20 0.15
CA GLN A 224 -38.70 -12.74 1.51
C GLN A 224 -38.50 -11.70 2.62
N TYR A 225 -38.52 -10.42 2.27
CA TYR A 225 -38.28 -9.33 3.23
C TYR A 225 -39.59 -8.71 3.70
N TYR A 226 -39.62 -8.33 4.98
CA TYR A 226 -40.77 -7.71 5.63
C TYR A 226 -40.31 -6.58 6.54
N ALA A 227 -41.08 -5.50 6.59
CA ALA A 227 -40.90 -4.42 7.55
C ALA A 227 -42.09 -4.37 8.51
N VAL A 228 -41.84 -3.97 9.76
CA VAL A 228 -42.89 -3.84 10.76
C VAL A 228 -43.53 -2.46 10.66
N TRP A 229 -44.87 -2.40 10.66
CA TRP A 229 -45.69 -1.19 10.60
C TRP A 229 -46.75 -1.23 11.71
N SER A 230 -47.21 -0.06 12.20
CA SER A 230 -48.43 -0.03 13.02
C SER A 230 -49.67 -0.12 12.12
N CYS A 231 -50.76 -0.67 12.64
CA CYS A 231 -52.00 -0.82 11.85
C CYS A 231 -52.57 0.53 11.38
N ASP A 232 -52.39 1.60 12.15
CA ASP A 232 -52.80 2.96 11.76
C ASP A 232 -51.90 3.54 10.63
N GLU A 233 -50.59 3.24 10.64
CA GLU A 233 -49.70 3.61 9.52
C GLU A 233 -50.10 2.88 8.23
N VAL A 234 -50.44 1.58 8.32
CA VAL A 234 -50.90 0.79 7.18
C VAL A 234 -52.24 1.31 6.67
N LEU A 235 -53.19 1.60 7.57
CA LEU A 235 -54.49 2.17 7.22
C LEU A 235 -54.33 3.47 6.44
N TYR A 236 -53.40 4.32 6.88
CA TYR A 236 -53.08 5.56 6.18
C TYR A 236 -52.44 5.31 4.79
N ALA A 237 -51.55 4.32 4.67
CA ALA A 237 -50.89 3.98 3.42
C ALA A 237 -51.85 3.42 2.34
N ILE A 238 -52.97 2.81 2.75
CA ILE A 238 -54.02 2.27 1.87
C ILE A 238 -55.23 3.22 1.74
N ASP A 239 -55.02 4.53 1.87
CA ASP A 239 -56.04 5.58 1.74
C ASP A 239 -57.24 5.43 2.69
N ASN A 240 -56.99 4.99 3.93
CA ASN A 240 -57.99 4.75 4.99
C ASN A 240 -59.06 3.69 4.66
N ASN A 241 -58.73 2.69 3.83
CA ASN A 241 -59.62 1.57 3.54
C ASN A 241 -59.59 0.50 4.66
N SER A 242 -60.53 0.57 5.60
CA SER A 242 -60.62 -0.34 6.75
C SER A 242 -60.97 -1.79 6.41
N ILE A 243 -61.68 -2.02 5.30
CA ILE A 243 -62.03 -3.36 4.81
C ILE A 243 -60.77 -4.07 4.34
N ARG A 244 -60.01 -3.42 3.44
CA ARG A 244 -58.73 -3.92 2.93
C ARG A 244 -57.72 -4.16 4.06
N LEU A 245 -57.70 -3.32 5.09
CA LEU A 245 -56.84 -3.53 6.27
C LEU A 245 -57.15 -4.84 6.98
N THR A 246 -58.43 -5.13 7.24
CA THR A 246 -58.84 -6.29 8.03
C THR A 246 -58.71 -7.59 7.23
N GLU A 247 -58.90 -7.53 5.92
CA GLU A 247 -58.70 -8.67 5.01
C GLU A 247 -57.22 -9.07 4.93
N MET A 248 -56.30 -8.11 4.78
CA MET A 248 -54.87 -8.39 4.65
C MET A 248 -54.18 -8.63 6.00
N PHE A 249 -54.65 -7.95 7.05
CA PHE A 249 -54.06 -7.98 8.39
C PHE A 249 -55.13 -8.16 9.48
N PRO A 250 -55.64 -9.39 9.68
CA PRO A 250 -56.73 -9.66 10.62
C PRO A 250 -56.44 -9.24 12.07
N VAL A 251 -55.15 -9.24 12.45
CA VAL A 251 -54.66 -8.82 13.77
C VAL A 251 -54.97 -7.34 14.06
N CYS A 252 -55.15 -6.50 13.05
CA CYS A 252 -55.50 -5.09 13.24
C CYS A 252 -56.92 -4.88 13.80
N SER A 253 -57.75 -5.91 13.87
CA SER A 253 -59.09 -5.85 14.48
C SER A 253 -59.11 -6.08 16.00
N THR A 254 -58.01 -6.55 16.59
CA THR A 254 -57.99 -7.07 17.97
C THR A 254 -57.60 -6.05 19.04
N GLY A 255 -57.34 -4.79 18.67
CA GLY A 255 -56.93 -3.74 19.62
C GLY A 255 -56.79 -2.35 18.99
N PRO A 256 -56.36 -1.33 19.75
CA PRO A 256 -56.16 0.02 19.23
C PRO A 256 -55.12 0.04 18.10
N LEU A 257 -55.50 0.59 16.93
CA LEU A 257 -54.70 0.57 15.69
C LEU A 257 -53.27 1.15 15.85
N GLU A 258 -53.07 2.07 16.80
CA GLU A 258 -51.76 2.69 17.07
C GLU A 258 -50.79 1.75 17.81
N LEU A 259 -51.30 0.77 18.57
CA LEU A 259 -50.50 -0.12 19.41
C LEU A 259 -50.23 -1.47 18.75
N VAL A 260 -51.09 -1.88 17.82
CA VAL A 260 -50.95 -3.15 17.09
C VAL A 260 -49.98 -2.97 15.93
N HIS A 261 -49.01 -3.89 15.83
CA HIS A 261 -47.99 -3.89 14.79
C HIS A 261 -48.08 -5.14 13.92
N VAL A 262 -47.88 -4.98 12.62
CA VAL A 262 -47.97 -6.05 11.61
C VAL A 262 -46.76 -6.02 10.68
N ALA A 263 -46.41 -7.19 10.14
CA ALA A 263 -45.33 -7.33 9.17
C ALA A 263 -45.87 -7.14 7.75
N VAL A 264 -45.37 -6.13 7.04
CA VAL A 264 -45.76 -5.79 5.66
C VAL A 264 -44.66 -6.23 4.71
N SER A 265 -45.02 -6.95 3.64
CA SER A 265 -44.07 -7.48 2.67
C SER A 265 -43.36 -6.36 1.88
N ALA A 266 -42.07 -6.53 1.62
CA ALA A 266 -41.26 -5.56 0.87
C ALA A 266 -41.19 -5.95 -0.62
N VAL A 267 -42.24 -5.56 -1.36
CA VAL A 267 -42.34 -5.78 -2.81
C VAL A 267 -42.75 -4.47 -3.51
N TRP A 268 -42.08 -4.11 -4.60
CA TRP A 268 -42.34 -2.90 -5.37
C TRP A 268 -43.60 -3.01 -6.27
N SER A 269 -44.78 -3.10 -5.64
CA SER A 269 -46.07 -3.26 -6.34
C SER A 269 -47.16 -2.36 -5.76
N GLU A 270 -47.63 -2.68 -4.56
CA GLU A 270 -48.69 -1.95 -3.84
C GLU A 270 -48.11 -0.82 -2.95
N PRO A 271 -48.87 0.24 -2.63
CA PRO A 271 -48.39 1.39 -1.86
C PRO A 271 -47.73 1.01 -0.51
N GLU A 272 -48.38 0.16 0.28
CA GLU A 272 -47.88 -0.34 1.56
C GLU A 272 -46.60 -1.17 1.40
N ASN A 273 -46.50 -1.96 0.32
CA ASN A 273 -45.35 -2.80 0.05
C ASN A 273 -44.16 -1.98 -0.50
N ILE A 274 -44.43 -0.94 -1.28
CA ILE A 274 -43.43 0.05 -1.73
C ILE A 274 -42.87 0.79 -0.50
N GLY A 275 -43.74 1.23 0.42
CA GLY A 275 -43.33 1.83 1.69
C GLY A 275 -42.40 0.92 2.49
N SER A 276 -42.77 -0.36 2.63
CA SER A 276 -41.96 -1.39 3.30
C SER A 276 -40.59 -1.59 2.63
N THR A 277 -40.55 -1.63 1.30
CA THR A 277 -39.32 -1.75 0.51
C THR A 277 -38.38 -0.55 0.71
N LEU A 278 -38.94 0.67 0.71
CA LEU A 278 -38.17 1.89 0.93
C LEU A 278 -37.65 1.99 2.36
N ARG A 279 -38.44 1.58 3.37
CA ARG A 279 -38.05 1.49 4.79
C ARG A 279 -36.80 0.63 4.98
N LEU A 280 -36.77 -0.58 4.43
CA LEU A 280 -35.64 -1.51 4.55
C LEU A 280 -34.39 -1.07 3.77
N THR A 281 -34.55 -0.36 2.65
CA THR A 281 -33.44 -0.02 1.75
C THR A 281 -32.79 1.31 2.05
N PHE A 282 -33.50 2.25 2.68
CA PHE A 282 -33.03 3.62 2.90
C PHE A 282 -31.74 3.68 3.73
N GLY A 283 -31.75 3.12 4.94
CA GLY A 283 -30.60 3.13 5.85
C GLY A 283 -29.34 2.45 5.28
N PRO A 284 -29.42 1.21 4.77
CA PRO A 284 -28.29 0.56 4.12
C PRO A 284 -27.74 1.32 2.91
N SER A 285 -28.62 1.91 2.09
CA SER A 285 -28.21 2.70 0.93
C SER A 285 -27.44 3.96 1.32
N LEU A 286 -27.81 4.59 2.44
CA LEU A 286 -27.08 5.74 2.98
C LEU A 286 -25.66 5.37 3.40
N TRP A 287 -25.48 4.24 4.10
CA TRP A 287 -24.15 3.75 4.49
C TRP A 287 -23.25 3.43 3.30
N ILE A 288 -23.76 2.70 2.31
CA ILE A 288 -23.01 2.35 1.09
C ILE A 288 -22.64 3.63 0.33
N ALA A 289 -23.59 4.56 0.17
CA ALA A 289 -23.32 5.83 -0.48
C ALA A 289 -22.22 6.61 0.24
N THR A 290 -22.29 6.75 1.57
CA THR A 290 -21.25 7.47 2.34
C THR A 290 -19.88 6.81 2.20
N LEU A 291 -19.79 5.48 2.19
CA LEU A 291 -18.50 4.78 1.98
C LEU A 291 -17.89 5.09 0.61
N ILE A 292 -18.70 5.07 -0.45
CA ILE A 292 -18.26 5.43 -1.81
C ILE A 292 -17.74 6.88 -1.83
N HIS A 293 -18.41 7.80 -1.14
CA HIS A 293 -18.00 9.21 -1.09
C HIS A 293 -16.74 9.42 -0.23
N ALA A 294 -16.59 8.65 0.85
CA ALA A 294 -15.39 8.65 1.68
C ALA A 294 -14.15 8.22 0.91
N ILE A 295 -14.24 7.15 0.12
CA ILE A 295 -13.14 6.70 -0.73
C ILE A 295 -12.91 7.69 -1.88
N GLY A 296 -13.99 8.12 -2.55
CA GLY A 296 -13.90 9.01 -3.71
C GLY A 296 -13.30 10.38 -3.40
N VAL A 297 -13.61 10.97 -2.22
CA VAL A 297 -13.05 12.28 -1.86
C VAL A 297 -11.56 12.21 -1.56
N GLU A 298 -11.07 11.13 -0.93
CA GLU A 298 -9.63 10.95 -0.71
C GLU A 298 -8.90 10.77 -2.03
N ILE A 299 -9.39 9.91 -2.93
CA ILE A 299 -8.84 9.76 -4.29
C ILE A 299 -8.77 11.14 -4.98
N TYR A 300 -9.84 11.92 -4.93
CA TYR A 300 -9.86 13.26 -5.53
C TYR A 300 -8.83 14.22 -4.92
N ILE A 301 -8.64 14.19 -3.60
CA ILE A 301 -7.62 15.00 -2.92
C ILE A 301 -6.22 14.56 -3.35
N HIS A 302 -5.93 13.24 -3.39
CA HIS A 302 -4.63 12.71 -3.82
C HIS A 302 -4.33 12.97 -5.30
N LEU A 303 -5.35 13.11 -6.15
CA LEU A 303 -5.19 13.50 -7.55
C LEU A 303 -4.97 15.02 -7.75
N THR A 304 -5.03 15.83 -6.69
CA THR A 304 -4.82 17.29 -6.76
C THR A 304 -3.63 17.83 -5.92
N PRO A 305 -2.45 17.17 -5.92
CA PRO A 305 -1.34 17.53 -5.03
C PRO A 305 -0.72 18.89 -5.37
N GLY A 306 -0.68 19.26 -6.66
CA GLY A 306 -0.15 20.55 -7.09
C GLY A 306 -0.97 21.75 -6.59
N GLU A 307 -2.29 21.59 -6.47
CA GLU A 307 -3.15 22.64 -5.91
C GLU A 307 -2.98 22.76 -4.39
N THR A 308 -2.81 21.63 -3.70
CA THR A 308 -2.47 21.62 -2.27
C THR A 308 -1.14 22.31 -2.00
N ALA A 309 -0.09 22.00 -2.77
CA ALA A 309 1.21 22.64 -2.63
C ALA A 309 1.15 24.16 -2.89
N ARG A 310 0.42 24.59 -3.93
CA ARG A 310 0.22 26.01 -4.24
C ARG A 310 -0.48 26.74 -3.10
N LEU A 311 -1.57 26.19 -2.57
CA LEU A 311 -2.33 26.81 -1.47
C LEU A 311 -1.54 26.80 -0.16
N ARG A 312 -0.65 25.83 0.07
CA ARG A 312 0.25 25.81 1.22
C ARG A 312 1.23 27.00 1.19
N LYS A 313 1.79 27.32 0.03
CA LYS A 313 2.65 28.53 -0.14
C LYS A 313 1.89 29.81 0.16
N VAL A 314 0.68 29.96 -0.39
CA VAL A 314 -0.18 31.13 -0.14
C VAL A 314 -0.57 31.21 1.34
N SER A 315 -0.81 30.08 1.99
CA SER A 315 -1.09 30.02 3.42
C SER A 315 0.11 30.55 4.20
N TYR A 316 1.30 30.00 3.96
CA TYR A 316 2.54 30.42 4.61
C TYR A 316 2.80 31.94 4.48
N GLN A 317 2.69 32.49 3.27
CA GLN A 317 2.84 33.93 3.03
C GLN A 317 1.85 34.76 3.87
N LYS A 318 0.57 34.40 3.86
CA LYS A 318 -0.44 35.10 4.66
C LYS A 318 -0.23 34.98 6.16
N GLN A 319 0.36 33.87 6.61
CA GLN A 319 0.69 33.65 8.02
C GLN A 319 1.85 34.54 8.45
N LEU A 320 2.85 34.73 7.58
CA LEU A 320 3.95 35.68 7.77
C LEU A 320 3.47 37.13 7.77
N GLU A 321 2.65 37.54 6.81
CA GLU A 321 2.05 38.88 6.74
C GLU A 321 1.27 39.24 8.01
N ARG A 322 0.69 38.23 8.68
CA ARG A 322 -0.06 38.39 9.93
C ARG A 322 0.81 38.34 11.20
N GLY A 323 2.12 38.15 11.06
CA GLY A 323 3.06 38.12 12.19
C GLY A 323 2.86 36.92 13.12
N MET A 324 2.42 35.76 12.60
CA MET A 324 2.23 34.59 13.46
C MET A 324 3.57 33.95 13.85
N LYS A 325 3.68 33.51 15.12
CA LYS A 325 4.93 32.98 15.70
C LYS A 325 5.47 31.72 15.02
N HIS A 326 4.60 30.88 14.47
CA HIS A 326 4.98 29.62 13.80
C HIS A 326 4.23 29.45 12.47
N PRO A 327 4.61 30.20 11.42
CA PRO A 327 4.01 30.06 10.10
C PRO A 327 4.36 28.67 9.53
N GLY A 328 3.39 28.01 8.90
CA GLY A 328 3.51 26.64 8.40
C GLY A 328 3.28 25.55 9.44
N SER A 329 3.22 25.86 10.74
CA SER A 329 2.94 24.87 11.79
C SER A 329 1.53 24.29 11.63
N MET A 330 1.45 22.99 11.33
CA MET A 330 0.19 22.26 11.14
C MET A 330 -0.43 21.94 12.51
N GLY A 331 -0.98 22.96 13.19
CA GLY A 331 -1.69 22.77 14.44
C GLY A 331 -2.98 21.95 14.27
N THR A 332 -3.12 20.91 15.10
CA THR A 332 -4.28 20.00 15.29
C THR A 332 -4.74 19.23 14.03
N VAL A 333 -3.93 18.21 13.70
CA VAL A 333 -4.22 16.89 13.09
C VAL A 333 -5.13 16.81 11.86
N GLY A 334 -4.50 16.35 10.77
CA GLY A 334 -5.09 15.55 9.69
C GLY A 334 -4.05 14.62 9.04
N ASP A 335 -2.76 14.94 9.11
CA ASP A 335 -1.72 14.31 8.28
C ASP A 335 -1.03 13.08 8.92
N LYS A 336 -1.62 12.42 9.95
CA LYS A 336 -1.11 11.14 10.51
C LYS A 336 -1.75 9.88 9.92
N LEU A 337 -2.72 10.02 9.01
CA LEU A 337 -3.28 8.90 8.26
C LEU A 337 -3.27 9.25 6.77
N GLY A 338 -2.24 8.78 6.06
CA GLY A 338 -2.13 8.87 4.59
C GLY A 338 -1.59 10.20 4.06
N ASP A 339 -0.26 10.34 4.02
CA ASP A 339 0.49 10.60 2.78
C ASP A 339 1.98 10.86 3.01
N ASN A 340 2.77 10.35 2.07
CA ASN A 340 4.20 10.53 1.97
C ASN A 340 4.60 11.90 1.36
N TYR A 341 5.79 12.37 1.76
CA TYR A 341 6.73 13.31 1.11
C TYR A 341 6.51 14.84 1.24
N GLY A 342 7.49 15.50 1.89
CA GLY A 342 7.85 16.92 1.70
C GLY A 342 8.27 17.63 2.99
N ALA A 343 9.57 17.80 3.23
CA ALA A 343 10.14 18.57 4.35
C ALA A 343 10.26 20.08 3.98
N SER A 344 9.95 20.98 4.90
CA SER A 344 10.13 22.44 4.73
C SER A 344 11.38 22.93 5.44
N LEU A 345 12.15 23.81 4.79
CA LEU A 345 13.44 24.34 5.25
C LEU A 345 13.33 25.84 5.61
N PRO A 346 13.46 26.23 6.89
CA PRO A 346 13.91 27.57 7.27
C PRO A 346 15.44 27.69 7.11
N MET A 347 15.90 28.69 6.32
CA MET A 347 17.33 29.01 6.16
C MET A 347 17.77 29.97 7.27
N SER A 348 18.97 29.77 7.83
CA SER A 348 19.53 30.63 8.88
C SER A 348 20.43 31.73 8.33
N VAL A 349 20.63 31.78 7.00
CA VAL A 349 21.68 32.61 6.38
C VAL A 349 21.18 33.41 5.17
N LYS A 350 21.69 34.63 5.03
CA LYS A 350 21.31 35.60 3.99
C LYS A 350 22.30 35.59 2.82
N PRO A 351 21.89 35.98 1.60
CA PRO A 351 22.83 36.19 0.50
C PRO A 351 23.92 37.22 0.89
N GLN A 352 25.16 37.00 0.45
CA GLN A 352 26.37 37.81 0.70
C GLN A 352 26.96 37.77 2.12
N SER A 353 26.51 36.86 2.99
CA SER A 353 27.16 36.67 4.30
C SER A 353 28.39 35.78 4.20
N LEU A 354 29.43 36.13 4.96
CA LEU A 354 30.59 35.28 5.22
C LEU A 354 30.16 34.12 6.14
N ILE A 355 30.50 32.88 5.76
CA ILE A 355 30.18 31.67 6.52
C ILE A 355 31.45 30.85 6.71
N GLY A 356 31.71 30.41 7.93
CA GLY A 356 32.78 29.47 8.24
C GLY A 356 32.34 28.01 8.13
N SER A 357 33.30 27.10 8.02
CA SER A 357 33.07 25.66 8.13
C SER A 357 32.39 25.37 9.47
N PHE A 358 31.34 24.55 9.43
CA PHE A 358 30.44 24.19 10.54
C PHE A 358 29.44 25.25 11.00
N ASP A 359 29.35 26.42 10.36
CA ASP A 359 28.28 27.38 10.65
C ASP A 359 26.91 26.89 10.14
N PRO A 360 25.80 27.15 10.86
CA PRO A 360 24.49 26.62 10.51
C PRO A 360 23.91 27.28 9.26
N LEU A 361 23.61 26.48 8.23
CA LEU A 361 23.00 26.92 6.97
C LEU A 361 21.47 26.89 7.04
N CYS A 362 20.88 25.81 7.53
CA CYS A 362 19.43 25.65 7.63
C CYS A 362 19.02 24.56 8.63
N GLU A 363 17.80 24.68 9.17
CA GLU A 363 17.21 23.65 10.02
C GLU A 363 16.29 22.75 9.18
N VAL A 364 16.62 21.46 9.07
CA VAL A 364 15.79 20.50 8.35
C VAL A 364 14.84 19.81 9.32
N GLN A 365 13.55 20.07 9.14
CA GLN A 365 12.51 19.34 9.87
C GLN A 365 12.11 18.08 9.11
N SER A 366 12.59 16.93 9.60
CA SER A 366 12.14 15.61 9.18
C SER A 366 10.97 15.12 10.05
N ASP A 367 10.34 14.03 9.64
CA ASP A 367 9.24 13.38 10.36
C ASP A 367 9.64 12.83 11.75
N LYS A 368 10.94 12.79 12.07
CA LYS A 368 11.49 12.15 13.28
C LYS A 368 12.40 13.04 14.14
N ALA A 369 12.91 14.14 13.59
CA ALA A 369 13.75 15.12 14.30
C ALA A 369 13.91 16.40 13.47
N SER A 370 14.15 17.53 14.14
CA SER A 370 14.82 18.66 13.51
C SER A 370 16.33 18.48 13.59
N VAL A 371 17.02 18.68 12.47
CA VAL A 371 18.48 18.58 12.38
C VAL A 371 19.00 19.80 11.65
N GLU A 372 19.97 20.47 12.26
CA GLU A 372 20.65 21.63 11.68
C GLU A 372 21.72 21.16 10.68
N ILE A 373 21.61 21.60 9.42
CA ILE A 373 22.63 21.40 8.38
C ILE A 373 23.61 22.56 8.47
N THR A 374 24.89 22.25 8.64
CA THR A 374 25.99 23.21 8.71
C THR A 374 26.78 23.28 7.40
N SER A 375 27.53 24.37 7.20
CA SER A 375 28.33 24.61 6.00
C SER A 375 29.58 23.71 5.99
N PRO A 376 29.87 23.02 4.88
CA PRO A 376 31.11 22.25 4.75
C PRO A 376 32.33 23.09 4.34
N PHE A 377 32.14 24.32 3.85
CA PHE A 377 33.20 25.17 3.28
C PHE A 377 33.21 26.57 3.92
N ASP A 378 34.40 27.17 4.00
CA ASP A 378 34.60 28.58 4.30
C ASP A 378 34.38 29.41 3.01
N GLY A 379 33.52 30.42 3.05
CA GLY A 379 33.28 31.25 1.87
C GLY A 379 32.12 32.22 2.00
N VAL A 380 31.78 32.88 0.88
CA VAL A 380 30.67 33.84 0.80
C VAL A 380 29.48 33.19 0.10
N VAL A 381 28.28 33.25 0.69
CA VAL A 381 27.07 32.77 0.00
C VAL A 381 26.72 33.71 -1.15
N LYS A 382 26.92 33.25 -2.38
CA LYS A 382 26.65 34.01 -3.59
C LYS A 382 25.16 34.04 -3.94
N GLU A 383 24.51 32.88 -3.85
CA GLU A 383 23.10 32.72 -4.20
C GLU A 383 22.44 31.63 -3.34
N LEU A 384 21.24 31.91 -2.85
CA LEU A 384 20.38 30.91 -2.22
C LEU A 384 19.54 30.24 -3.32
N LEU A 385 19.81 28.97 -3.61
CA LEU A 385 19.10 28.20 -4.64
C LEU A 385 17.69 27.80 -4.17
N VAL A 386 17.46 27.81 -2.85
CA VAL A 386 16.17 27.51 -2.23
C VAL A 386 15.70 28.73 -1.44
N GLN A 387 14.54 29.27 -1.82
CA GLN A 387 13.91 30.37 -1.09
C GLN A 387 13.34 29.86 0.24
N GLU A 388 13.45 30.67 1.30
CA GLU A 388 12.90 30.36 2.62
C GLU A 388 11.45 29.83 2.54
N GLY A 389 11.21 28.61 3.06
CA GLY A 389 9.90 27.97 3.02
C GLY A 389 9.58 27.14 1.77
N HIS A 390 10.52 26.95 0.85
CA HIS A 390 10.40 25.95 -0.23
C HIS A 390 10.78 24.54 0.23
N ILE A 391 10.12 23.53 -0.36
CA ILE A 391 10.46 22.12 -0.17
C ILE A 391 11.56 21.78 -1.19
N ALA A 392 12.80 21.66 -0.73
CA ALA A 392 13.89 21.14 -1.54
C ALA A 392 13.78 19.61 -1.60
N LYS A 393 13.91 19.03 -2.79
CA LYS A 393 14.00 17.57 -2.91
C LYS A 393 15.35 17.10 -2.38
N VAL A 394 15.40 15.90 -1.81
CA VAL A 394 16.66 15.28 -1.40
C VAL A 394 17.56 15.18 -2.64
N GLY A 395 18.71 15.86 -2.61
CA GLY A 395 19.66 15.99 -3.72
C GLY A 395 19.62 17.32 -4.50
N GLU A 396 18.70 18.24 -4.16
CA GLU A 396 18.64 19.60 -4.72
C GLU A 396 19.60 20.54 -3.97
N GLY A 397 20.36 21.37 -4.69
CA GLY A 397 21.34 22.29 -4.09
C GLY A 397 20.66 23.37 -3.25
N LEU A 398 21.20 23.68 -2.07
CA LEU A 398 20.61 24.62 -1.10
C LEU A 398 21.10 26.07 -1.31
N CYS A 399 22.41 26.26 -1.51
CA CYS A 399 23.04 27.54 -1.80
C CYS A 399 24.35 27.34 -2.57
N ILE A 400 24.78 28.38 -3.26
CA ILE A 400 26.10 28.47 -3.90
C ILE A 400 27.02 29.25 -2.96
N ILE A 401 28.10 28.62 -2.51
CA ILE A 401 29.14 29.23 -1.70
C ILE A 401 30.33 29.49 -2.63
N GLU A 402 30.74 30.75 -2.74
CA GLU A 402 31.94 31.16 -3.46
C GLU A 402 33.12 31.01 -2.51
N VAL A 403 34.01 30.07 -2.86
CA VAL A 403 35.25 29.79 -2.14
C VAL A 403 36.35 30.49 -2.94
N GLU A 404 37.16 31.33 -2.29
CA GLU A 404 38.34 31.90 -2.93
C GLU A 404 39.39 30.78 -3.11
N GLU A 405 39.46 30.20 -4.29
CA GLU A 405 40.65 29.52 -4.80
C GLU A 405 41.14 30.27 -6.05
N ASP A 406 42.45 30.49 -6.08
CA ASP A 406 43.19 31.25 -7.07
C ASP A 406 42.84 30.87 -8.53
N SER A 407 42.65 31.94 -9.31
CA SER A 407 42.65 32.07 -10.78
C SER A 407 42.96 30.82 -11.63
N ASP A 408 42.05 30.44 -12.55
CA ASP A 408 42.15 30.94 -13.94
C ASP A 408 40.96 30.56 -14.85
N SER A 409 40.75 31.45 -15.81
CA SER A 409 39.63 31.61 -16.75
C SER A 409 39.41 30.49 -17.80
N ALA A 410 38.15 30.29 -18.24
CA ALA A 410 37.66 30.75 -19.56
C ALA A 410 36.35 30.05 -20.00
N SER A 411 35.47 30.87 -20.59
CA SER A 411 34.08 30.68 -21.02
C SER A 411 33.85 29.91 -22.33
N SER A 412 32.68 29.28 -22.50
CA SER A 412 31.75 29.57 -23.62
C SER A 412 30.42 28.80 -23.52
N SER A 413 29.38 29.48 -23.99
CA SER A 413 27.94 29.19 -24.03
C SER A 413 27.50 28.46 -25.31
N ASP A 414 26.54 27.53 -25.21
CA ASP A 414 25.18 27.58 -25.82
C ASP A 414 24.51 26.19 -25.90
N GLU A 415 23.19 26.17 -25.67
CA GLU A 415 22.22 25.05 -25.78
C GLU A 415 21.11 25.50 -26.78
N PRO A 416 20.03 24.75 -27.05
CA PRO A 416 19.80 23.40 -27.62
C PRO A 416 18.94 23.45 -28.90
N ALA A 417 18.62 22.30 -29.55
CA ALA A 417 17.23 22.01 -29.97
C ALA A 417 16.99 20.60 -30.57
N SER A 418 16.09 19.88 -29.90
CA SER A 418 14.89 19.20 -30.47
C SER A 418 14.93 17.80 -31.11
N ARG A 419 13.93 17.04 -30.65
CA ARG A 419 13.40 15.68 -30.93
C ARG A 419 12.76 15.58 -32.33
N PRO A 420 12.37 14.40 -32.86
CA PRO A 420 11.07 13.81 -32.49
C PRO A 420 10.92 12.25 -32.59
N SER A 421 9.83 11.77 -31.98
CA SER A 421 9.23 10.42 -32.08
C SER A 421 8.46 10.22 -33.42
N PRO A 422 7.92 9.03 -33.78
CA PRO A 422 6.58 8.63 -33.29
C PRO A 422 6.27 7.11 -33.16
N THR A 423 5.13 6.87 -32.50
CA THR A 423 4.26 5.70 -32.21
C THR A 423 3.44 5.21 -33.46
N PRO A 424 2.33 4.41 -33.37
CA PRO A 424 1.97 3.12 -32.73
C PRO A 424 1.09 2.21 -33.67
N ASP A 425 0.28 1.30 -33.06
CA ASP A 425 -0.91 0.51 -33.55
C ASP A 425 -0.64 -0.88 -34.16
N ALA A 426 -1.48 -1.93 -34.05
CA ALA A 426 -2.68 -2.25 -33.27
C ALA A 426 -3.05 -3.76 -33.47
N ALA A 427 -4.04 -4.24 -32.68
CA ALA A 427 -4.71 -5.57 -32.57
C ALA A 427 -5.35 -6.14 -33.89
N PRO A 428 -6.26 -7.18 -33.94
CA PRO A 428 -6.99 -7.96 -32.89
C PRO A 428 -7.45 -9.45 -33.18
N GLN A 429 -8.11 -10.09 -32.17
CA GLN A 429 -9.25 -11.08 -32.22
C GLN A 429 -9.01 -12.57 -32.69
N ALA A 430 -9.71 -13.66 -32.26
CA ALA A 430 -10.89 -13.95 -31.41
C ALA A 430 -11.10 -15.49 -31.12
N LYS A 431 -11.86 -15.83 -30.04
CA LYS A 431 -12.86 -16.95 -29.82
C LYS A 431 -12.41 -18.45 -29.87
N THR A 432 -12.95 -19.49 -29.19
CA THR A 432 -13.94 -19.81 -28.12
C THR A 432 -13.80 -21.33 -27.80
N THR A 433 -13.90 -21.81 -26.55
CA THR A 433 -14.75 -22.96 -26.07
C THR A 433 -14.46 -23.41 -24.62
N SER A 434 -15.52 -23.90 -23.97
CA SER A 434 -15.73 -24.18 -22.54
C SER A 434 -15.52 -25.67 -22.17
N ALA A 435 -15.07 -25.98 -20.94
CA ALA A 435 -15.43 -27.18 -20.16
C ALA A 435 -14.94 -27.12 -18.68
N THR A 436 -15.88 -26.80 -17.80
CA THR A 436 -16.30 -27.39 -16.49
C THR A 436 -15.34 -28.20 -15.56
N GLU A 437 -15.34 -27.73 -14.29
CA GLU A 437 -15.28 -28.41 -12.97
C GLU A 437 -14.01 -29.09 -12.39
N GLY A 438 -13.78 -28.80 -11.10
CA GLY A 438 -12.94 -29.61 -10.21
C GLY A 438 -12.32 -28.84 -9.03
N SER A 439 -13.13 -28.45 -8.04
CA SER A 439 -12.70 -27.85 -6.77
C SER A 439 -11.87 -28.81 -5.90
N TYR A 440 -10.69 -28.39 -5.42
CA TYR A 440 -10.10 -28.90 -4.18
C TYR A 440 -9.15 -27.87 -3.55
N THR A 441 -9.50 -27.38 -2.35
CA THR A 441 -8.67 -26.53 -1.48
C THR A 441 -7.81 -27.39 -0.56
N PRO A 442 -6.46 -27.28 -0.57
CA PRO A 442 -5.63 -27.87 0.47
C PRO A 442 -5.43 -26.90 1.65
N PRO A 443 -5.29 -27.42 2.89
CA PRO A 443 -5.21 -26.64 4.12
C PRO A 443 -3.88 -25.89 4.29
N SER A 444 -3.94 -24.76 5.00
CA SER A 444 -2.84 -23.82 5.23
C SER A 444 -1.78 -24.35 6.22
N PRO A 445 -0.46 -24.26 5.94
CA PRO A 445 0.58 -24.72 6.85
C PRO A 445 0.91 -23.70 7.95
N THR A 446 1.11 -24.19 9.17
CA THR A 446 1.58 -23.44 10.34
C THR A 446 3.00 -22.88 10.12
N ARG A 447 3.17 -21.57 10.36
CA ARG A 447 4.43 -20.83 10.13
C ARG A 447 5.46 -21.15 11.22
N ARG A 448 6.67 -21.59 10.84
CA ARG A 448 7.82 -21.66 11.77
C ARG A 448 8.34 -20.23 12.05
N HIS A 449 8.53 -19.89 13.32
CA HIS A 449 9.07 -18.57 13.73
C HIS A 449 10.53 -18.42 13.30
N HIS A 450 10.88 -17.22 12.83
CA HIS A 450 12.24 -16.90 12.37
C HIS A 450 13.19 -16.80 13.57
N PRO A 451 14.48 -17.19 13.45
CA PRO A 451 15.43 -17.13 14.56
C PRO A 451 15.62 -15.75 15.21
N LEU A 452 15.23 -14.69 14.50
CA LEU A 452 15.30 -13.27 14.88
C LEU A 452 13.94 -12.64 15.20
N ASP A 453 12.90 -13.46 15.42
CA ASP A 453 11.60 -12.98 15.87
C ASP A 453 11.73 -12.34 17.27
N PRO A 454 11.34 -11.07 17.46
CA PRO A 454 11.38 -10.41 18.77
C PRO A 454 10.46 -11.07 19.81
N ALA A 455 9.50 -11.91 19.38
CA ALA A 455 8.70 -12.74 20.28
C ALA A 455 9.40 -14.05 20.71
N ARG A 456 10.65 -14.28 20.27
CA ARG A 456 11.43 -15.45 20.70
C ARG A 456 11.94 -15.23 22.14
N PRO A 457 11.70 -16.16 23.08
CA PRO A 457 12.18 -16.02 24.46
C PRO A 457 13.70 -15.82 24.53
N ALA A 458 14.14 -14.82 25.30
CA ALA A 458 15.52 -14.33 25.36
C ALA A 458 16.54 -15.31 26.00
N GLU A 459 16.08 -16.44 26.56
CA GLU A 459 16.94 -17.40 27.28
C GLU A 459 17.86 -18.22 26.37
N ALA A 460 17.67 -18.22 25.04
CA ALA A 460 18.48 -19.00 24.11
C ALA A 460 19.78 -18.33 23.61
N LEU A 461 20.08 -17.08 24.04
CA LEU A 461 21.23 -16.30 23.54
C LEU A 461 22.38 -16.12 24.54
N SER A 462 22.23 -16.56 25.79
CA SER A 462 23.21 -16.29 26.86
C SER A 462 24.12 -17.47 27.26
N ALA A 463 24.10 -18.59 26.54
CA ALA A 463 24.92 -19.75 26.89
C ALA A 463 26.18 -19.92 26.02
N VAL A 464 27.05 -18.92 25.93
CA VAL A 464 28.46 -19.10 25.51
C VAL A 464 29.37 -18.08 26.23
N THR A 465 29.75 -18.37 27.47
CA THR A 465 31.10 -18.04 28.00
C THR A 465 31.44 -18.90 29.23
N GLY A 466 32.31 -19.90 29.03
CA GLY A 466 33.40 -20.32 29.93
C GLY A 466 33.15 -21.01 31.29
N GLN A 467 33.51 -22.31 31.34
CA GLN A 467 34.20 -23.06 32.43
C GLN A 467 33.44 -23.28 33.77
N GLN A 468 33.34 -24.47 34.39
CA GLN A 468 34.00 -25.78 34.32
C GLN A 468 32.94 -26.88 34.53
N GLY A 469 33.04 -27.97 33.76
CA GLY A 469 32.27 -29.19 34.01
C GLY A 469 33.20 -30.33 34.38
N GLU A 470 33.08 -30.82 35.61
CA GLU A 470 33.44 -32.20 35.93
C GLU A 470 32.36 -32.85 36.80
N LYS A 471 32.09 -34.11 36.44
CA LYS A 471 31.35 -35.17 37.16
C LYS A 471 29.82 -35.21 37.14
N GLN A 472 29.39 -36.17 36.30
CA GLN A 472 28.62 -37.38 36.64
C GLN A 472 27.09 -37.38 36.53
N LYS A 473 26.66 -38.20 35.56
CA LYS A 473 25.65 -39.27 35.60
C LYS A 473 24.26 -38.97 36.21
N GLY A 474 23.29 -38.97 35.31
CA GLY A 474 22.11 -39.86 35.36
C GLY A 474 21.02 -39.54 36.37
N SER A 475 19.84 -39.14 35.87
CA SER A 475 18.54 -39.76 36.23
C SER A 475 17.40 -39.02 35.54
N GLU A 476 16.37 -39.79 35.20
CA GLU A 476 15.13 -39.43 34.53
C GLU A 476 14.19 -38.57 35.39
N LYS A 477 13.31 -37.83 34.69
CA LYS A 477 11.93 -37.36 35.03
C LYS A 477 11.56 -36.97 36.47
N GLY A 478 11.09 -35.74 36.62
CA GLY A 478 10.13 -35.36 37.68
C GLY A 478 10.05 -33.85 37.95
N GLY A 479 9.10 -33.14 37.32
CA GLY A 479 8.76 -31.76 37.67
C GLY A 479 7.34 -31.70 38.24
N ASN A 480 7.23 -31.31 39.52
CA ASN A 480 6.00 -31.24 40.33
C ASN A 480 4.87 -30.46 39.63
N GLN A 481 3.81 -31.15 39.23
CA GLN A 481 2.53 -30.52 38.91
C GLN A 481 1.62 -30.54 40.14
N ALA A 482 0.98 -29.41 40.44
CA ALA A 482 -0.01 -29.33 41.51
C ALA A 482 -1.12 -30.39 41.32
N LEU A 483 -1.25 -31.29 42.30
CA LEU A 483 -2.25 -32.36 42.34
C LEU A 483 -3.59 -31.79 42.85
N SER A 484 -4.63 -31.81 42.03
CA SER A 484 -6.00 -31.45 42.43
C SER A 484 -7.05 -32.06 41.50
N THR A 485 -8.27 -32.24 42.02
CA THR A 485 -9.40 -32.78 41.25
C THR A 485 -9.94 -31.74 40.25
N PRO A 486 -10.54 -32.15 39.12
CA PRO A 486 -11.05 -31.21 38.11
C PRO A 486 -12.05 -30.18 38.65
N SER A 487 -12.88 -30.58 39.62
CA SER A 487 -13.84 -29.69 40.28
C SER A 487 -13.17 -28.57 41.08
N VAL A 488 -12.07 -28.87 41.78
CA VAL A 488 -11.30 -27.87 42.53
C VAL A 488 -10.55 -26.92 41.58
N ARG A 489 -10.03 -27.40 40.44
CA ARG A 489 -9.44 -26.52 39.40
C ARG A 489 -10.45 -25.61 38.74
N HIS A 490 -11.67 -26.08 38.52
CA HIS A 490 -12.73 -25.24 37.97
C HIS A 490 -13.18 -24.19 39.00
N TYR A 491 -13.32 -24.59 40.27
CA TYR A 491 -13.66 -23.68 41.35
C TYR A 491 -12.59 -22.60 41.55
N ALA A 492 -11.30 -22.95 41.60
CA ALA A 492 -10.20 -21.99 41.72
C ALA A 492 -10.20 -20.96 40.57
N ARG A 493 -10.40 -21.42 39.32
CA ARG A 493 -10.52 -20.53 38.15
C ARG A 493 -11.75 -19.64 38.20
N SER A 494 -12.89 -20.14 38.70
CA SER A 494 -14.10 -19.33 38.88
C SER A 494 -13.93 -18.22 39.91
N GLN A 495 -12.99 -18.39 40.84
CA GLN A 495 -12.60 -17.39 41.84
C GLN A 495 -11.38 -16.56 41.41
N GLY A 496 -10.96 -16.66 40.14
CA GLY A 496 -9.88 -15.84 39.56
C GLY A 496 -8.45 -16.37 39.73
N ILE A 497 -8.27 -17.57 40.30
CA ILE A 497 -6.95 -18.19 40.50
C ILE A 497 -6.67 -19.14 39.31
N SER A 498 -5.84 -18.69 38.39
CA SER A 498 -5.50 -19.40 37.14
C SER A 498 -4.30 -20.33 37.26
N ASP A 499 -3.36 -20.01 38.15
CA ASP A 499 -2.21 -20.84 38.47
C ASP A 499 -2.39 -21.49 39.85
N LEU A 500 -2.47 -22.83 39.88
CA LEU A 500 -2.65 -23.60 41.11
C LEU A 500 -1.33 -23.84 41.84
N ASP A 501 -0.18 -23.59 41.21
CA ASP A 501 1.12 -23.86 41.81
C ASP A 501 1.39 -22.91 43.01
N VAL A 502 0.73 -21.75 43.03
CA VAL A 502 0.73 -20.77 44.14
C VAL A 502 0.11 -21.32 45.44
N LEU A 503 -0.74 -22.34 45.33
CA LEU A 503 -1.43 -22.96 46.47
C LEU A 503 -0.68 -24.20 47.00
N MET A 504 0.54 -24.45 46.54
CA MET A 504 1.36 -25.57 47.01
C MET A 504 2.17 -25.24 48.27
N PRO A 505 2.35 -26.20 49.19
CA PRO A 505 1.74 -27.54 49.20
C PRO A 505 0.27 -27.51 49.69
N GLY A 506 -0.60 -28.26 49.02
CA GLY A 506 -2.03 -28.37 49.39
C GLY A 506 -2.26 -29.23 50.64
N SER A 507 -3.35 -28.95 51.36
CA SER A 507 -3.63 -29.57 52.66
C SER A 507 -4.12 -31.02 52.58
N GLY A 508 -4.47 -31.52 51.40
CA GLY A 508 -4.98 -32.87 51.19
C GLY A 508 -3.91 -33.96 51.19
N ARG A 509 -4.32 -35.21 51.41
CA ARG A 509 -3.43 -36.38 51.47
C ARG A 509 -2.61 -36.53 50.19
N GLY A 510 -1.29 -36.45 50.32
CA GLY A 510 -0.32 -36.47 49.22
C GLY A 510 0.02 -35.10 48.63
N GLY A 511 -0.17 -34.00 49.37
CA GLY A 511 0.13 -32.63 48.91
C GLY A 511 -0.90 -32.08 47.91
N ARG A 512 -2.11 -32.62 47.95
CA ARG A 512 -3.20 -32.32 47.01
C ARG A 512 -3.95 -31.07 47.45
N ILE A 513 -4.25 -30.17 46.53
CA ILE A 513 -5.00 -28.94 46.81
C ILE A 513 -6.49 -29.29 46.90
N GLU A 514 -7.09 -28.99 48.04
CA GLU A 514 -8.52 -29.13 48.31
C GLU A 514 -9.24 -27.78 48.23
N ARG A 515 -10.58 -27.82 48.22
CA ARG A 515 -11.40 -26.60 48.15
C ARG A 515 -11.12 -25.65 49.33
N ALA A 516 -10.83 -26.21 50.50
CA ALA A 516 -10.49 -25.43 51.69
C ALA A 516 -9.21 -24.59 51.53
N ASP A 517 -8.25 -25.04 50.71
CA ASP A 517 -7.00 -24.32 50.45
C ASP A 517 -7.25 -23.06 49.60
N VAL A 518 -8.15 -23.18 48.62
CA VAL A 518 -8.61 -22.06 47.77
C VAL A 518 -9.37 -21.03 48.61
N ASP A 519 -10.30 -21.49 49.46
CA ASP A 519 -11.07 -20.61 50.34
C ASP A 519 -10.19 -19.96 51.42
N GLY A 520 -9.16 -20.67 51.91
CA GLY A 520 -8.16 -20.15 52.85
C GLY A 520 -7.29 -19.06 52.24
N TYR A 521 -6.89 -19.22 50.97
CA TYR A 521 -6.15 -18.21 50.22
C TYR A 521 -6.97 -16.93 49.99
N LEU A 522 -8.25 -17.07 49.65
CA LEU A 522 -9.18 -15.94 49.50
C LEU A 522 -9.41 -15.18 50.81
N LYS A 523 -9.42 -15.88 51.95
CA LYS A 523 -9.54 -15.26 53.28
C LYS A 523 -8.26 -14.55 53.74
N ARG A 524 -7.08 -14.99 53.27
CA ARG A 524 -5.78 -14.40 53.64
C ARG A 524 -5.39 -13.17 52.82
N SER A 525 -6.04 -12.94 51.67
CA SER A 525 -5.79 -11.76 50.85
C SER A 525 -6.48 -10.53 51.46
N PRO A 526 -5.77 -9.43 51.75
CA PRO A 526 -6.43 -8.20 52.21
C PRO A 526 -7.36 -7.69 51.11
N LYS A 527 -8.65 -7.55 51.44
CA LYS A 527 -9.67 -6.89 50.62
C LYS A 527 -9.17 -5.49 50.24
N SER A 528 -8.83 -5.29 48.97
CA SER A 528 -8.71 -3.95 48.40
C SER A 528 -10.13 -3.39 48.21
N GLU A 529 -10.40 -2.28 48.88
CA GLU A 529 -11.70 -1.59 48.87
C GLU A 529 -12.06 -1.06 47.48
N ILE A 530 -13.36 -1.13 47.21
CA ILE A 530 -14.03 -0.65 45.99
C ILE A 530 -14.07 0.88 46.06
N SER A 531 -13.27 1.55 45.24
CA SER A 531 -13.43 2.98 44.90
C SER A 531 -13.74 3.14 43.41
N ALA A 532 -14.59 4.11 43.11
CA ALA A 532 -15.30 4.32 41.86
C ALA A 532 -14.42 4.25 40.60
N ALA A 533 -14.93 3.53 39.59
CA ALA A 533 -14.26 3.25 38.34
C ALA A 533 -13.94 4.53 37.53
N THR A 534 -12.68 4.94 37.59
CA THR A 534 -11.98 5.62 36.48
C THR A 534 -11.61 4.53 35.45
N PRO A 535 -11.76 4.75 34.13
CA PRO A 535 -11.45 3.72 33.14
C PRO A 535 -9.98 3.30 33.26
N ALA A 536 -9.76 2.01 33.54
CA ALA A 536 -8.43 1.42 33.65
C ALA A 536 -7.66 1.61 32.33
N LYS A 537 -6.52 2.30 32.41
CA LYS A 537 -5.45 2.18 31.41
C LYS A 537 -5.11 0.69 31.29
N ARG A 538 -5.27 0.13 30.09
CA ARG A 538 -4.67 -1.17 29.76
C ARG A 538 -3.18 -1.04 30.00
N ASP A 539 -2.61 -1.90 30.85
CA ASP A 539 -1.17 -2.06 30.99
C ASP A 539 -0.66 -2.73 29.71
N LEU A 540 -0.41 -1.90 28.69
CA LEU A 540 0.35 -2.27 27.50
C LEU A 540 1.79 -2.40 28.01
N GLY A 541 2.27 -3.63 28.20
CA GLY A 541 3.54 -3.93 28.86
C GLY A 541 4.69 -2.97 28.53
N GLN A 542 5.60 -2.79 29.49
CA GLN A 542 6.67 -1.79 29.42
C GLN A 542 7.49 -1.87 28.12
N GLU A 543 7.82 -0.70 27.56
CA GLU A 543 8.72 -0.61 26.43
C GLU A 543 10.11 -1.16 26.80
N VAL A 544 10.52 -2.26 26.16
CA VAL A 544 11.83 -2.87 26.38
C VAL A 544 12.83 -2.25 25.41
N VAL A 545 13.82 -1.53 25.94
CA VAL A 545 14.92 -0.98 25.14
C VAL A 545 16.01 -2.04 24.98
N ILE A 546 16.20 -2.53 23.75
CA ILE A 546 17.25 -3.51 23.39
C ILE A 546 18.32 -2.80 22.56
N GLN A 547 19.58 -2.84 22.99
CA GLN A 547 20.71 -2.33 22.20
C GLN A 547 20.98 -3.20 20.97
N MET A 548 21.31 -2.57 19.83
CA MET A 548 21.59 -3.30 18.60
C MET A 548 22.93 -4.04 18.68
N GLY A 549 22.93 -5.33 18.33
CA GLY A 549 24.17 -6.10 18.16
C GLY A 549 25.04 -5.60 16.99
N ARG A 550 26.32 -5.99 16.99
CA ARG A 550 27.35 -5.57 16.02
C ARG A 550 26.91 -5.67 14.54
N THR A 551 26.30 -6.78 14.15
CA THR A 551 25.86 -7.00 12.76
C THR A 551 24.72 -6.07 12.35
N ARG A 552 23.72 -5.84 13.24
CA ARG A 552 22.62 -4.92 12.98
C ARG A 552 23.09 -3.47 12.95
N TRP A 553 24.04 -3.11 13.82
CA TRP A 553 24.69 -1.80 13.78
C TRP A 553 25.45 -1.56 12.47
N GLY A 554 26.21 -2.56 11.99
CA GLY A 554 26.87 -2.50 10.69
C GLY A 554 25.88 -2.34 9.53
N MET A 555 24.79 -3.10 9.56
CA MET A 555 23.69 -2.96 8.59
C MET A 555 23.05 -1.57 8.66
N TRP A 556 22.77 -1.04 9.85
CA TRP A 556 22.23 0.30 10.01
C TRP A 556 23.15 1.36 9.39
N LYS A 557 24.46 1.31 9.68
CA LYS A 557 25.45 2.23 9.09
C LYS A 557 25.47 2.14 7.56
N SER A 558 25.49 0.92 7.02
CA SER A 558 25.51 0.68 5.57
C SER A 558 24.21 1.14 4.88
N MET A 559 23.05 0.87 5.49
CA MET A 559 21.74 1.26 4.97
C MET A 559 21.53 2.77 5.04
N THR A 560 22.00 3.44 6.08
CA THR A 560 21.99 4.91 6.13
C THR A 560 22.83 5.50 4.99
N LYS A 561 24.04 4.96 4.77
CA LYS A 561 24.92 5.40 3.67
C LYS A 561 24.36 5.10 2.27
N SER A 562 23.51 4.08 2.13
CA SER A 562 22.84 3.77 0.87
C SER A 562 21.93 4.89 0.35
N LEU A 563 21.46 5.77 1.25
CA LEU A 563 20.61 6.92 0.88
C LEU A 563 21.33 7.96 0.02
N GLU A 564 22.67 7.97 0.03
CA GLU A 564 23.51 8.82 -0.84
C GLU A 564 23.49 8.37 -2.31
N ILE A 565 23.03 7.14 -2.59
CA ILE A 565 22.99 6.58 -3.93
C ILE A 565 21.63 6.94 -4.57
N PRO A 566 21.59 7.70 -5.68
CA PRO A 566 20.35 7.97 -6.38
C PRO A 566 19.89 6.70 -7.11
N LEU A 567 19.01 5.93 -6.47
CA LEU A 567 18.51 4.67 -7.00
C LEU A 567 17.24 4.86 -7.82
N PHE A 568 17.18 4.20 -8.98
CA PHE A 568 15.93 4.01 -9.72
C PHE A 568 15.58 2.53 -9.82
N GLY A 569 14.28 2.24 -9.93
CA GLY A 569 13.76 0.89 -9.95
C GLY A 569 13.28 0.44 -11.33
N TYR A 570 13.46 -0.84 -11.64
CA TYR A 570 12.90 -1.49 -12.83
C TYR A 570 12.35 -2.86 -12.44
N SER A 571 11.19 -3.27 -12.95
CA SER A 571 10.60 -4.58 -12.61
C SER A 571 10.12 -5.29 -13.86
N ALA A 572 10.35 -6.60 -13.90
CA ALA A 572 9.99 -7.46 -15.02
C ALA A 572 9.56 -8.83 -14.50
N THR A 573 8.76 -9.54 -15.29
CA THR A 573 8.50 -10.97 -15.08
C THR A 573 9.38 -11.79 -16.00
N LEU A 574 9.91 -12.92 -15.51
CA LEU A 574 10.65 -13.90 -16.31
C LEU A 574 9.88 -15.21 -16.37
N ASP A 575 9.85 -15.85 -17.53
CA ASP A 575 9.31 -17.20 -17.70
C ASP A 575 10.38 -18.26 -17.38
N LEU A 576 10.12 -19.08 -16.37
CA LEU A 576 11.00 -20.14 -15.89
C LEU A 576 10.59 -21.52 -16.38
N THR A 577 9.58 -21.63 -17.26
CA THR A 577 9.00 -22.92 -17.66
C THR A 577 10.06 -23.84 -18.25
N ALA A 578 10.82 -23.37 -19.23
CA ALA A 578 11.91 -24.14 -19.86
C ALA A 578 13.02 -24.53 -18.87
N LEU A 579 13.40 -23.64 -17.95
CA LEU A 579 14.37 -23.97 -16.90
C LEU A 579 13.85 -25.01 -15.92
N ASN A 580 12.56 -24.98 -15.60
CA ASN A 580 11.92 -25.96 -14.74
C ASN A 580 11.83 -27.34 -15.39
N GLU A 581 11.67 -27.41 -16.71
CA GLU A 581 11.67 -28.67 -17.47
C GLU A 581 13.03 -29.36 -17.51
N ILE A 582 14.13 -28.61 -17.58
CA ILE A 582 15.49 -29.19 -17.57
C ILE A 582 15.97 -29.59 -16.17
N LEU A 583 15.40 -28.99 -15.12
CA LEU A 583 15.88 -29.15 -13.74
C LEU A 583 15.84 -30.61 -13.24
N PRO A 584 14.84 -31.46 -13.54
CA PRO A 584 14.87 -32.88 -13.23
C PRO A 584 16.04 -33.63 -13.87
N VAL A 585 16.36 -33.32 -15.14
CA VAL A 585 17.46 -33.95 -15.88
C VAL A 585 18.80 -33.59 -15.24
N LEU A 586 19.00 -32.31 -14.91
CA LEU A 586 20.21 -31.86 -14.21
C LEU A 586 20.35 -32.51 -12.83
N ASN A 587 19.25 -32.73 -12.13
CA ASN A 587 19.24 -33.40 -10.83
C ASN A 587 19.59 -34.89 -10.90
N ALA A 588 19.18 -35.59 -11.96
CA ALA A 588 19.55 -36.98 -12.16
C ALA A 588 21.06 -37.15 -12.41
N HIS A 589 21.72 -36.13 -12.99
CA HIS A 589 23.11 -36.19 -13.44
C HIS A 589 24.08 -35.32 -12.62
N ILE A 590 23.80 -35.09 -11.32
CA ILE A 590 24.75 -34.37 -10.45
C ILE A 590 26.11 -35.10 -10.43
N PRO A 591 27.25 -34.44 -10.70
CA PRO A 591 28.58 -35.07 -10.63
C PRO A 591 28.91 -35.64 -9.24
N GLN A 592 29.71 -36.72 -9.19
CA GLN A 592 30.04 -37.40 -7.93
C GLN A 592 30.73 -36.49 -6.90
N GLU A 593 31.57 -35.56 -7.35
CA GLU A 593 32.27 -34.59 -6.50
C GLU A 593 31.34 -33.67 -5.69
N TYR A 594 30.11 -33.45 -6.15
CA TYR A 594 29.10 -32.63 -5.46
C TYR A 594 28.04 -33.47 -4.73
N ARG A 595 28.09 -34.80 -4.84
CA ARG A 595 27.14 -35.67 -4.14
C ARG A 595 27.64 -35.95 -2.73
N PRO A 596 26.75 -35.94 -1.72
CA PRO A 596 27.13 -36.42 -0.40
C PRO A 596 27.57 -37.88 -0.49
N PRO A 597 28.60 -38.29 0.26
CA PRO A 597 29.03 -39.68 0.29
C PRO A 597 27.85 -40.58 0.71
N PRO A 598 27.72 -41.79 0.14
CA PRO A 598 26.73 -42.75 0.62
C PRO A 598 26.97 -43.01 2.11
N PRO A 599 25.90 -43.21 2.92
CA PRO A 599 26.08 -43.63 4.31
C PRO A 599 26.95 -44.88 4.35
N ALA A 600 27.95 -44.91 5.24
CA ALA A 600 28.87 -46.04 5.36
C ALA A 600 28.06 -47.33 5.53
N ALA A 601 28.26 -48.29 4.62
CA ALA A 601 27.68 -49.61 4.77
C ALA A 601 28.27 -50.25 6.05
N GLU A 602 27.42 -50.81 6.89
CA GLU A 602 27.72 -51.42 8.19
C GLU A 602 28.50 -52.75 8.09
N HIS A 603 29.24 -52.97 7.00
CA HIS A 603 30.00 -54.19 6.78
C HIS A 603 31.48 -53.99 7.13
N PRO A 604 32.10 -54.89 7.92
CA PRO A 604 33.53 -54.83 8.19
C PRO A 604 34.31 -54.97 6.86
N PRO A 605 35.46 -54.30 6.73
CA PRO A 605 36.22 -54.33 5.49
C PRO A 605 36.61 -55.78 5.15
N SER A 606 36.26 -56.24 3.94
CA SER A 606 36.75 -57.50 3.40
C SER A 606 38.26 -57.35 3.19
N ILE A 607 39.05 -58.06 4.00
CA ILE A 607 40.51 -58.12 3.84
C ILE A 607 40.78 -58.96 2.60
N SER A 608 41.25 -58.33 1.52
CA SER A 608 41.77 -59.04 0.35
C SER A 608 43.13 -59.67 0.72
N PRO A 609 43.35 -60.97 0.43
CA PRO A 609 44.63 -61.64 0.67
C PRO A 609 45.79 -61.10 -0.19
N ASP A 610 45.51 -60.28 -1.22
CA ASP A 610 46.53 -59.65 -2.06
C ASP A 610 47.32 -58.54 -1.34
N SER A 611 46.94 -58.18 -0.11
CA SER A 611 47.66 -57.19 0.71
C SER A 611 48.97 -57.72 1.33
N ILE A 612 49.31 -59.00 1.15
CA ILE A 612 50.48 -59.65 1.79
C ILE A 612 51.72 -59.72 0.86
N PHE A 613 51.58 -59.54 -0.46
CA PHE A 613 52.73 -59.56 -1.38
C PHE A 613 52.86 -58.24 -2.15
N SER A 614 53.88 -57.46 -1.78
CA SER A 614 54.29 -56.24 -2.46
C SER A 614 55.04 -56.53 -3.77
N GLY A 615 54.76 -55.76 -4.82
CA GLY A 615 55.62 -55.73 -6.01
C GLY A 615 54.98 -55.26 -7.32
N ALA A 616 54.52 -54.00 -7.42
CA ALA A 616 54.32 -53.32 -8.71
C ALA A 616 54.28 -51.80 -8.52
N PRO A 617 54.78 -51.00 -9.49
CA PRO A 617 55.28 -49.65 -9.27
C PRO A 617 54.16 -48.66 -8.94
N GLU A 618 54.50 -47.63 -8.16
CA GLU A 618 53.66 -46.48 -7.84
C GLU A 618 53.06 -45.85 -9.10
N ALA A 619 51.88 -46.34 -9.50
CA ALA A 619 50.96 -45.56 -10.28
C ALA A 619 50.57 -44.38 -9.39
N LYS A 620 51.08 -43.19 -9.74
CA LYS A 620 50.63 -41.91 -9.19
C LYS A 620 49.11 -41.87 -9.26
N GLN A 621 48.45 -42.29 -8.18
CA GLN A 621 47.07 -41.96 -7.90
C GLN A 621 47.07 -40.44 -7.88
N THR A 622 46.52 -39.83 -8.91
CA THR A 622 46.33 -38.39 -8.95
C THR A 622 45.41 -38.09 -7.79
N LEU A 623 45.98 -37.59 -6.69
CA LEU A 623 45.27 -37.16 -5.50
C LEU A 623 44.31 -36.06 -5.94
N ILE A 624 43.07 -36.43 -6.27
CA ILE A 624 41.95 -35.51 -6.35
C ILE A 624 41.86 -34.92 -4.93
N ALA A 625 42.09 -33.61 -4.81
CA ALA A 625 42.00 -32.90 -3.55
C ALA A 625 40.68 -33.28 -2.83
N PRO A 626 40.67 -33.47 -1.50
CA PRO A 626 39.46 -33.82 -0.79
C PRO A 626 38.39 -32.74 -1.07
N SER A 627 37.29 -33.13 -1.72
CA SER A 627 36.16 -32.23 -1.98
C SER A 627 35.61 -31.74 -0.66
N ASP A 628 35.56 -30.42 -0.43
CA ASP A 628 35.00 -29.83 0.78
C ASP A 628 33.55 -30.34 0.96
N PRO A 629 33.22 -31.08 2.04
CA PRO A 629 31.89 -31.65 2.23
C PRO A 629 30.80 -30.59 2.31
N ALA A 630 31.15 -29.33 2.61
CA ALA A 630 30.21 -28.21 2.58
C ALA A 630 29.73 -27.84 1.16
N THR A 631 30.40 -28.31 0.11
CA THR A 631 30.01 -28.12 -1.29
C THR A 631 28.99 -29.15 -1.79
N HIS A 632 28.68 -30.17 -0.99
CA HIS A 632 27.78 -31.23 -1.38
C HIS A 632 26.31 -30.80 -1.30
N PHE A 633 25.51 -31.20 -2.29
CA PHE A 633 24.07 -30.94 -2.30
C PHE A 633 23.28 -32.12 -2.86
N LYS A 634 22.07 -32.32 -2.32
CA LYS A 634 21.17 -33.41 -2.75
C LYS A 634 20.41 -33.09 -4.04
N ARG A 635 20.11 -31.80 -4.27
CA ARG A 635 19.29 -31.34 -5.40
C ARG A 635 19.68 -29.92 -5.81
N MET A 636 19.88 -29.73 -7.11
CA MET A 636 19.95 -28.45 -7.81
C MET A 636 18.64 -27.68 -7.69
N THR A 637 18.75 -26.39 -7.35
CA THR A 637 17.62 -25.45 -7.29
C THR A 637 17.64 -24.50 -8.49
N MET A 638 16.65 -23.61 -8.60
CA MET A 638 16.58 -22.65 -9.71
C MET A 638 17.63 -21.53 -9.62
N LEU A 639 18.04 -21.16 -8.41
CA LEU A 639 18.94 -20.02 -8.19
C LEU A 639 20.31 -20.17 -8.89
N PRO A 640 21.03 -21.31 -8.82
CA PRO A 640 22.27 -21.51 -9.58
C PRO A 640 22.14 -21.26 -11.10
N LEU A 641 21.01 -21.65 -11.70
CA LEU A 641 20.74 -21.44 -13.13
C LEU A 641 20.48 -19.95 -13.44
N LEU A 642 19.71 -19.28 -12.58
CA LEU A 642 19.48 -17.84 -12.69
C LEU A 642 20.78 -17.05 -12.53
N LEU A 643 21.67 -17.45 -11.62
CA LEU A 643 22.97 -16.82 -11.44
C LEU A 643 23.90 -17.06 -12.63
N LYS A 644 23.90 -18.26 -13.23
CA LYS A 644 24.68 -18.56 -14.43
C LYS A 644 24.20 -17.75 -15.64
N THR A 645 22.90 -17.70 -15.88
CA THR A 645 22.33 -16.90 -16.98
C THR A 645 22.56 -15.41 -16.77
N LEU A 646 22.47 -14.94 -15.52
CA LEU A 646 22.78 -13.55 -15.15
C LEU A 646 24.25 -13.20 -15.38
N SER A 647 25.17 -14.10 -15.04
CA SER A 647 26.60 -13.87 -15.26
C SER A 647 26.96 -13.77 -16.74
N LEU A 648 26.28 -14.51 -17.62
CA LEU A 648 26.42 -14.41 -19.07
C LEU A 648 25.85 -13.09 -19.61
N ALA A 649 24.67 -12.67 -19.15
CA ALA A 649 24.12 -11.36 -19.50
C ALA A 649 25.05 -10.21 -19.06
N MET A 650 25.71 -10.34 -17.90
CA MET A 650 26.71 -9.38 -17.44
C MET A 650 27.95 -9.33 -18.35
N MET A 651 28.30 -10.44 -19.01
CA MET A 651 29.40 -10.44 -19.99
C MET A 651 29.02 -9.62 -21.23
N GLU A 652 27.78 -9.75 -21.71
CA GLU A 652 27.23 -8.95 -22.82
C GLU A 652 27.09 -7.46 -22.47
N TRP A 653 26.85 -7.13 -21.19
CA TRP A 653 26.66 -5.77 -20.69
C TRP A 653 27.74 -5.36 -19.66
N PRO A 654 28.92 -4.89 -20.12
CA PRO A 654 30.05 -4.56 -19.24
C PRO A 654 29.75 -3.54 -18.16
N VAL A 655 28.77 -2.65 -18.37
CA VAL A 655 28.33 -1.66 -17.38
C VAL A 655 27.89 -2.32 -16.08
N MET A 656 27.30 -3.51 -16.13
CA MET A 656 26.87 -4.28 -14.94
C MET A 656 28.04 -4.95 -14.19
N ARG A 657 29.24 -4.93 -14.77
CA ARG A 657 30.51 -5.38 -14.16
C ARG A 657 31.38 -4.22 -13.69
N THR A 658 30.81 -3.02 -13.59
CA THR A 658 31.54 -1.84 -13.12
C THR A 658 31.61 -1.76 -11.60
N HIS A 659 32.70 -1.18 -11.11
CA HIS A 659 32.90 -0.78 -9.72
C HIS A 659 33.36 0.68 -9.70
N ILE A 660 32.81 1.46 -8.77
CA ILE A 660 33.14 2.88 -8.60
C ILE A 660 34.37 3.00 -7.70
N ASN A 661 35.43 3.63 -8.20
CA ASN A 661 36.54 4.04 -7.35
C ASN A 661 36.25 5.47 -6.87
N GLN A 662 35.84 5.58 -5.61
CA GLN A 662 35.73 6.89 -4.96
C GLN A 662 37.13 7.42 -4.69
N THR A 663 37.50 8.52 -5.33
CA THR A 663 38.75 9.25 -5.03
C THR A 663 38.59 9.99 -3.71
N ALA A 664 39.65 9.98 -2.89
CA ALA A 664 39.66 10.68 -1.60
C ALA A 664 39.77 12.21 -1.75
N GLU A 665 40.18 12.68 -2.94
CA GLU A 665 40.35 14.10 -3.26
C GLU A 665 39.13 14.66 -4.03
N PRO A 666 38.47 15.72 -3.53
CA PRO A 666 37.24 16.27 -4.11
C PRO A 666 37.37 16.81 -5.55
N SER A 667 38.58 17.13 -6.00
CA SER A 667 38.86 17.76 -7.30
C SER A 667 39.01 16.77 -8.46
N THR A 668 39.04 15.47 -8.20
CA THR A 668 39.28 14.44 -9.22
C THR A 668 37.99 13.75 -9.65
N LYS A 669 37.74 13.70 -10.97
CA LYS A 669 36.58 12.99 -11.53
C LYS A 669 36.60 11.51 -11.10
N PRO A 670 35.46 10.94 -10.68
CA PRO A 670 35.41 9.54 -10.25
C PRO A 670 35.74 8.61 -11.43
N THR A 671 36.43 7.52 -11.15
CA THR A 671 36.80 6.52 -12.17
C THR A 671 35.97 5.25 -12.01
N LEU A 672 35.64 4.64 -13.14
CA LEU A 672 34.93 3.36 -13.19
C LEU A 672 35.90 2.25 -13.57
N THR A 673 35.89 1.15 -12.82
CA THR A 673 36.65 -0.06 -13.16
C THR A 673 35.70 -1.14 -13.63
N ILE A 674 35.84 -1.58 -14.88
CA ILE A 674 35.09 -2.73 -15.41
C ILE A 674 35.87 -4.00 -15.09
N ARG A 675 35.24 -4.96 -14.41
CA ARG A 675 35.87 -6.24 -14.08
C ARG A 675 35.79 -7.22 -15.24
N PRO A 676 36.84 -8.01 -15.54
CA PRO A 676 36.79 -9.01 -16.63
C PRO A 676 35.87 -10.19 -16.31
N SER A 677 35.56 -10.42 -15.05
CA SER A 677 34.72 -11.50 -14.55
C SER A 677 33.37 -10.98 -14.03
N ALA A 678 32.36 -11.85 -14.05
CA ALA A 678 31.06 -11.56 -13.44
C ALA A 678 31.09 -11.99 -11.97
N ASP A 679 31.30 -11.01 -11.08
CA ASP A 679 31.33 -11.24 -9.62
C ASP A 679 30.00 -10.81 -9.01
N ILE A 680 29.30 -11.74 -8.36
CA ILE A 680 27.93 -11.52 -7.85
C ILE A 680 27.89 -11.72 -6.33
N SER A 681 27.45 -10.69 -5.61
CA SER A 681 27.19 -10.78 -4.16
C SER A 681 25.80 -11.34 -3.88
N ILE A 682 25.66 -12.23 -2.90
CA ILE A 682 24.39 -12.88 -2.55
C ILE A 682 23.92 -12.41 -1.18
N GLY A 683 22.70 -11.89 -1.09
CA GLY A 683 22.06 -11.59 0.19
C GLY A 683 21.72 -12.86 0.95
N LEU A 684 22.50 -13.19 1.99
CA LEU A 684 22.36 -14.39 2.80
C LEU A 684 21.82 -14.05 4.19
N SER A 685 20.61 -14.51 4.49
CA SER A 685 20.03 -14.42 5.83
C SER A 685 20.62 -15.49 6.75
N THR A 686 21.25 -15.07 7.85
CA THR A 686 21.85 -15.92 8.86
C THR A 686 21.18 -15.71 10.23
N PRO A 687 21.37 -16.62 11.21
CA PRO A 687 20.88 -16.41 12.57
C PRO A 687 21.44 -15.15 13.25
N THR A 688 22.63 -14.69 12.83
CA THR A 688 23.30 -13.51 13.40
C THR A 688 23.01 -12.20 12.64
N GLY A 689 22.37 -12.26 11.47
CA GLY A 689 21.98 -11.08 10.68
C GLY A 689 21.99 -11.32 9.17
N LEU A 690 22.10 -10.23 8.40
CA LEU A 690 22.24 -10.29 6.95
C LEU A 690 23.71 -10.14 6.57
N TYR A 691 24.23 -11.07 5.78
CA TYR A 691 25.57 -11.04 5.21
C TYR A 691 25.50 -11.06 3.69
N THR A 692 26.54 -10.55 3.03
CA THR A 692 26.63 -10.45 1.56
C THR A 692 27.91 -11.10 1.02
N PRO A 693 28.08 -12.44 1.14
CA PRO A 693 29.20 -13.12 0.51
C PRO A 693 29.20 -12.95 -1.00
N THR A 694 30.38 -12.99 -1.62
CA THR A 694 30.57 -12.78 -3.05
C THR A 694 31.02 -14.06 -3.72
N LEU A 695 30.30 -14.44 -4.76
CA LEU A 695 30.70 -15.48 -5.71
C LEU A 695 31.52 -14.78 -6.80
N VAL A 696 32.75 -15.24 -7.04
CA VAL A 696 33.69 -14.59 -7.97
C VAL A 696 33.75 -15.39 -9.27
N GLY A 697 33.72 -14.71 -10.42
CA GLY A 697 33.90 -15.35 -11.73
C GLY A 697 32.82 -16.35 -12.14
N LEU A 698 31.54 -16.08 -11.86
CA LEU A 698 30.46 -17.03 -12.17
C LEU A 698 30.30 -17.32 -13.66
N ASN A 699 30.82 -16.46 -14.53
CA ASN A 699 30.79 -16.68 -15.97
C ASN A 699 31.55 -17.95 -16.37
N THR A 700 32.63 -18.33 -15.68
CA THR A 700 33.43 -19.53 -15.97
C THR A 700 32.96 -20.78 -15.20
N HIS A 701 32.10 -20.62 -14.19
CA HIS A 701 31.65 -21.74 -13.36
C HIS A 701 30.50 -22.49 -14.02
N SER A 702 30.46 -23.81 -13.84
CA SER A 702 29.30 -24.63 -14.20
C SER A 702 28.13 -24.38 -13.23
N PRO A 703 26.87 -24.64 -13.62
CA PRO A 703 25.75 -24.56 -12.69
C PRO A 703 25.92 -25.43 -11.44
N TYR A 704 26.58 -26.59 -11.56
CA TYR A 704 26.89 -27.48 -10.42
C TYR A 704 27.91 -26.86 -9.47
N ALA A 705 28.96 -26.24 -10.00
CA ALA A 705 29.96 -25.53 -9.20
C ALA A 705 29.33 -24.34 -8.45
N ILE A 706 28.44 -23.59 -9.10
CA ILE A 706 27.69 -22.49 -8.46
C ILE A 706 26.80 -23.02 -7.33
N ALA A 707 26.12 -24.15 -7.55
CA ALA A 707 25.29 -24.79 -6.53
C ALA A 707 26.10 -25.27 -5.33
N GLY A 708 27.29 -25.85 -5.55
CA GLY A 708 28.20 -26.25 -4.48
C GLY A 708 28.71 -25.06 -3.68
N SER A 709 29.08 -23.96 -4.35
CA SER A 709 29.49 -22.72 -3.69
C SER A 709 28.36 -22.12 -2.84
N LEU A 710 27.12 -22.11 -3.35
CA LEU A 710 25.95 -21.68 -2.58
C LEU A 710 25.67 -22.58 -1.37
N ALA A 711 25.83 -23.90 -1.51
CA ALA A 711 25.69 -24.86 -0.41
C ALA A 711 26.73 -24.56 0.70
N ARG A 712 27.99 -24.33 0.31
CA ARG A 712 29.08 -23.98 1.22
C ARG A 712 28.81 -22.67 1.96
N LEU A 713 28.42 -21.61 1.25
CA LEU A 713 28.08 -20.32 1.87
C LEU A 713 26.90 -20.46 2.85
N ALA A 714 25.88 -21.24 2.49
CA ALA A 714 24.73 -21.49 3.37
C ALA A 714 25.08 -22.37 4.58
N TYR A 715 26.08 -23.25 4.47
CA TYR A 715 26.61 -24.02 5.59
C TYR A 715 27.37 -23.11 6.57
N LEU A 716 28.33 -22.33 6.07
CA LEU A 716 29.12 -21.39 6.88
C LEU A 716 28.24 -20.33 7.55
N GLY A 717 27.29 -19.76 6.81
CA GLY A 717 26.38 -18.73 7.34
C GLY A 717 25.40 -19.24 8.41
N ARG A 718 25.11 -20.55 8.47
CA ARG A 718 24.22 -21.12 9.51
C ARG A 718 24.90 -21.34 10.86
N GLN A 719 26.23 -21.30 10.91
CA GLN A 719 26.99 -21.45 12.15
C GLN A 719 26.77 -20.22 13.06
N THR A 720 26.83 -20.42 14.38
CA THR A 720 26.75 -19.35 15.38
C THR A 720 27.97 -19.46 16.31
N PRO A 721 28.97 -18.57 16.20
CA PRO A 721 29.08 -17.42 15.29
C PRO A 721 29.20 -17.83 13.81
N SER A 722 28.89 -16.91 12.89
CA SER A 722 28.95 -17.16 11.44
C SER A 722 30.36 -17.54 11.01
N GLY A 723 30.49 -18.64 10.25
CA GLY A 723 31.77 -19.13 9.71
C GLY A 723 32.24 -18.39 8.45
N LEU A 724 31.54 -17.32 8.04
CA LEU A 724 31.93 -16.51 6.88
C LEU A 724 33.15 -15.65 7.22
N THR A 725 34.20 -15.75 6.41
CA THR A 725 35.45 -15.01 6.58
C THR A 725 35.61 -13.94 5.49
N PRO A 726 36.64 -13.08 5.57
CA PRO A 726 36.98 -12.17 4.48
C PRO A 726 37.29 -12.85 3.14
N ALA A 727 37.53 -14.18 3.12
CA ALA A 727 37.66 -14.93 1.87
C ALA A 727 36.32 -15.01 1.12
N GLU A 728 35.22 -15.26 1.84
CA GLU A 728 33.87 -15.26 1.27
C GLU A 728 33.29 -13.84 1.11
N MET A 729 33.81 -12.86 1.86
CA MET A 729 33.40 -11.45 1.84
C MET A 729 34.59 -10.54 1.52
N PRO A 730 35.11 -10.57 0.28
CA PRO A 730 36.26 -9.75 -0.11
C PRO A 730 35.94 -8.26 0.02
N LYS A 731 36.93 -7.45 0.42
CA LYS A 731 36.75 -5.99 0.57
C LYS A 731 36.25 -5.28 -0.69
N ARG A 732 36.62 -5.82 -1.87
CA ARG A 732 36.18 -5.29 -3.17
C ARG A 732 34.72 -5.65 -3.49
N GLY A 733 34.10 -6.60 -2.79
CA GLY A 733 32.72 -7.05 -3.02
C GLY A 733 32.45 -7.56 -4.43
N GLY A 734 31.18 -7.80 -4.76
CA GLY A 734 30.69 -8.06 -6.11
C GLY A 734 30.34 -6.78 -6.87
N THR A 735 30.13 -6.89 -8.18
CA THR A 735 29.70 -5.79 -9.06
C THR A 735 28.19 -5.70 -9.23
N LEU A 736 27.48 -6.76 -8.85
CA LEU A 736 26.02 -6.86 -8.85
C LEU A 736 25.60 -7.70 -7.64
N THR A 737 24.50 -7.30 -6.97
CA THR A 737 23.97 -8.04 -5.82
C THR A 737 22.66 -8.75 -6.16
N VAL A 738 22.47 -9.98 -5.69
CA VAL A 738 21.24 -10.78 -5.86
C VAL A 738 20.65 -11.10 -4.49
N SER A 739 19.35 -10.85 -4.32
CA SER A 739 18.58 -11.19 -3.13
C SER A 739 17.38 -12.07 -3.50
N ASN A 740 17.33 -13.30 -2.99
CA ASN A 740 16.22 -14.21 -3.25
C ASN A 740 15.19 -14.17 -2.10
N VAL A 741 14.18 -13.30 -2.25
CA VAL A 741 13.11 -13.14 -1.26
C VAL A 741 12.03 -14.21 -1.38
N GLY A 742 11.85 -14.81 -2.57
CA GLY A 742 10.86 -15.87 -2.82
C GLY A 742 11.11 -17.18 -2.07
N ALA A 743 12.34 -17.38 -1.58
CA ALA A 743 12.69 -18.50 -0.70
C ALA A 743 12.22 -18.30 0.75
N ILE A 744 12.00 -17.05 1.19
CA ILE A 744 11.68 -16.70 2.59
C ILE A 744 10.19 -16.41 2.78
N GLY A 745 9.53 -15.81 1.79
CA GLY A 745 8.12 -15.41 1.88
C GLY A 745 7.35 -15.53 0.57
N ALA A 746 6.04 -15.26 0.62
CA ALA A 746 5.14 -15.28 -0.53
C ALA A 746 5.17 -13.96 -1.35
N GLY A 747 6.22 -13.15 -1.18
CA GLY A 747 6.36 -11.87 -1.89
C GLY A 747 6.65 -12.09 -3.37
N LYS A 748 5.82 -11.51 -4.25
CA LYS A 748 6.02 -11.53 -5.71
C LYS A 748 7.04 -10.48 -6.18
N TRP A 749 7.09 -9.35 -5.49
CA TRP A 749 7.92 -8.19 -5.81
C TRP A 749 8.57 -7.65 -4.54
N ALA A 750 9.70 -6.97 -4.68
CA ALA A 750 10.38 -6.29 -3.58
C ALA A 750 11.11 -5.05 -4.10
N VAL A 751 11.40 -4.10 -3.22
CA VAL A 751 12.21 -2.93 -3.58
C VAL A 751 13.59 -3.11 -2.94
N PRO A 752 14.57 -3.73 -3.63
CA PRO A 752 15.88 -3.94 -3.04
C PRO A 752 16.61 -2.60 -2.86
N ARG A 753 17.44 -2.51 -1.82
CA ARG A 753 18.32 -1.35 -1.58
C ARG A 753 19.76 -1.74 -1.89
N LEU A 754 20.39 -0.98 -2.77
CA LEU A 754 21.81 -1.14 -3.09
C LEU A 754 22.63 -0.45 -2.00
N VAL A 755 23.55 -1.18 -1.37
CA VAL A 755 24.46 -0.62 -0.37
C VAL A 755 25.80 -0.27 -1.02
N GLN A 756 26.54 0.68 -0.45
CA GLN A 756 27.89 0.98 -0.93
C GLN A 756 28.78 -0.27 -0.84
N GLY A 757 29.52 -0.56 -1.92
CA GLY A 757 30.29 -1.80 -2.07
C GLY A 757 29.49 -3.00 -2.59
N GLY A 758 28.17 -2.86 -2.78
CA GLY A 758 27.28 -3.88 -3.37
C GLY A 758 27.22 -3.88 -4.90
N GLY A 759 28.09 -3.12 -5.56
CA GLY A 759 28.10 -2.98 -7.03
C GLY A 759 27.24 -1.81 -7.54
N VAL A 760 26.86 -1.87 -8.82
CA VAL A 760 26.06 -0.82 -9.48
C VAL A 760 24.56 -1.12 -9.54
N ALA A 761 24.17 -2.37 -9.34
CA ALA A 761 22.78 -2.80 -9.35
C ALA A 761 22.53 -3.93 -8.35
N ILE A 762 21.29 -4.00 -7.85
CA ILE A 762 20.78 -5.09 -7.04
C ILE A 762 19.46 -5.61 -7.61
N VAL A 763 19.30 -6.93 -7.65
CA VAL A 763 18.05 -7.59 -8.05
C VAL A 763 17.45 -8.39 -6.90
N ALA A 764 16.14 -8.23 -6.70
CA ALA A 764 15.33 -9.06 -5.84
C ALA A 764 14.52 -10.05 -6.69
N ILE A 765 14.67 -11.35 -6.41
CA ILE A 765 13.94 -12.44 -7.07
C ILE A 765 12.76 -12.84 -6.16
N GLY A 766 11.55 -12.68 -6.68
CA GLY A 766 10.29 -12.99 -5.99
C GLY A 766 9.95 -14.47 -5.96
N ARG A 767 8.75 -14.78 -5.45
CA ARG A 767 8.18 -16.13 -5.47
C ARG A 767 7.76 -16.50 -6.90
N ALA A 768 8.23 -17.66 -7.38
CA ALA A 768 7.77 -18.22 -8.65
C ALA A 768 6.37 -18.84 -8.50
N GLU A 769 5.48 -18.57 -9.45
CA GLU A 769 4.09 -19.06 -9.46
C GLU A 769 3.68 -19.51 -10.86
N TRP A 770 2.83 -20.54 -10.90
CA TRP A 770 2.21 -20.97 -12.15
C TRP A 770 1.09 -20.00 -12.53
N ALA A 771 1.29 -19.27 -13.63
CA ALA A 771 0.30 -18.38 -14.22
C ALA A 771 -0.30 -19.02 -15.48
N ILE A 772 -1.62 -18.89 -15.63
CA ILE A 772 -2.31 -19.29 -16.86
C ILE A 772 -2.44 -18.04 -17.73
N LYS A 773 -1.78 -18.02 -18.88
CA LYS A 773 -1.91 -16.92 -19.84
C LYS A 773 -3.30 -16.91 -20.46
N PRO A 774 -3.78 -15.76 -20.98
CA PRO A 774 -5.04 -15.70 -21.72
C PRO A 774 -5.11 -16.68 -22.91
N SER A 775 -3.96 -17.12 -23.42
CA SER A 775 -3.84 -18.17 -24.45
C SER A 775 -4.15 -19.58 -23.95
N GLY A 776 -4.39 -19.78 -22.65
CA GLY A 776 -4.56 -21.09 -22.00
C GLY A 776 -3.23 -21.78 -21.65
N GLU A 777 -2.09 -21.23 -22.08
CA GLU A 777 -0.78 -21.78 -21.79
C GLU A 777 -0.40 -21.54 -20.32
N LYS A 778 0.03 -22.61 -19.64
CA LYS A 778 0.48 -22.56 -18.25
C LYS A 778 1.98 -22.31 -18.20
N ARG A 779 2.39 -21.16 -17.66
CA ARG A 779 3.80 -20.75 -17.54
C ARG A 779 4.20 -20.55 -16.08
N LEU A 780 5.41 -20.95 -15.72
CA LEU A 780 5.98 -20.70 -14.41
C LEU A 780 6.66 -19.33 -14.43
N GLU A 781 6.04 -18.32 -13.83
CA GLU A 781 6.56 -16.95 -13.85
C GLU A 781 7.24 -16.57 -12.53
N VAL A 782 8.29 -15.76 -12.61
CA VAL A 782 8.90 -15.11 -11.44
C VAL A 782 9.00 -13.60 -11.64
N GLY A 783 8.63 -12.84 -10.61
CA GLY A 783 8.86 -11.40 -10.58
C GLY A 783 10.31 -11.08 -10.19
N VAL A 784 10.97 -10.22 -10.96
CA VAL A 784 12.29 -9.66 -10.65
C VAL A 784 12.21 -8.14 -10.53
N SER A 785 12.75 -7.61 -9.44
CA SER A 785 12.77 -6.17 -9.17
C SER A 785 14.20 -5.69 -8.99
N TRP A 786 14.56 -4.66 -9.73
CA TRP A 786 15.89 -4.07 -9.79
C TRP A 786 15.91 -2.73 -9.09
N SER A 787 17.06 -2.41 -8.49
CA SER A 787 17.46 -1.05 -8.14
C SER A 787 18.88 -0.82 -8.64
N ALA A 788 19.10 0.24 -9.41
CA ALA A 788 20.41 0.57 -9.99
C ALA A 788 20.83 2.00 -9.66
N ASP A 789 22.15 2.22 -9.56
CA ASP A 789 22.76 3.53 -9.32
C ASP A 789 22.65 4.41 -10.58
N HIS A 790 21.79 5.42 -10.53
CA HIS A 790 21.51 6.30 -11.68
C HIS A 790 22.70 7.21 -12.03
N ARG A 791 23.78 7.22 -11.25
CA ARG A 791 25.02 7.93 -11.62
C ARG A 791 25.80 7.20 -12.73
N ILE A 792 25.51 5.92 -12.97
CA ILE A 792 26.29 5.05 -13.85
C ILE A 792 25.41 4.32 -14.85
N VAL A 793 24.30 3.76 -14.38
CA VAL A 793 23.41 2.96 -15.19
C VAL A 793 22.24 3.83 -15.62
N GLU A 794 21.99 3.91 -16.92
CA GLU A 794 20.81 4.57 -17.46
C GLU A 794 19.60 3.63 -17.52
N GLY A 795 18.39 4.21 -17.58
CA GLY A 795 17.15 3.44 -17.67
C GLY A 795 17.09 2.53 -18.91
N ALA A 796 17.62 2.99 -20.04
CA ALA A 796 17.67 2.20 -21.28
C ALA A 796 18.63 1.02 -21.17
N GLU A 797 19.81 1.22 -20.56
CA GLU A 797 20.80 0.17 -20.34
C GLU A 797 20.27 -0.92 -19.42
N LEU A 798 19.62 -0.55 -18.32
CA LEU A 798 19.03 -1.52 -17.41
C LEU A 798 17.92 -2.33 -18.09
N ALA A 799 17.04 -1.67 -18.86
CA ALA A 799 15.97 -2.37 -19.59
C ALA A 799 16.54 -3.36 -20.62
N ALA A 800 17.54 -2.95 -21.39
CA ALA A 800 18.18 -3.80 -22.40
C ALA A 800 18.96 -4.96 -21.77
N PHE A 801 19.64 -4.73 -20.64
CA PHE A 801 20.29 -5.78 -19.87
C PHE A 801 19.29 -6.81 -19.32
N VAL A 802 18.15 -6.36 -18.79
CA VAL A 802 17.12 -7.29 -18.28
C VAL A 802 16.51 -8.10 -19.42
N GLU A 803 16.36 -7.53 -20.62
CA GLU A 803 15.90 -8.27 -21.80
C GLU A 803 16.95 -9.28 -22.29
N SER A 804 18.25 -8.93 -22.26
CA SER A 804 19.33 -9.90 -22.50
C SER A 804 19.25 -11.04 -21.48
N TRP A 805 19.12 -10.74 -20.18
CA TRP A 805 18.98 -11.79 -19.17
C TRP A 805 17.73 -12.65 -19.36
N ARG A 806 16.58 -12.04 -19.68
CA ARG A 806 15.35 -12.75 -20.06
C ARG A 806 15.62 -13.74 -21.18
N SER A 807 16.28 -13.30 -22.24
CA SER A 807 16.56 -14.14 -23.39
C SER A 807 17.45 -15.36 -23.08
N TRP A 808 18.29 -15.29 -22.04
CA TRP A 808 19.07 -16.43 -21.51
C TRP A 808 18.24 -17.37 -20.63
N VAL A 809 17.35 -16.80 -19.81
CA VAL A 809 16.48 -17.54 -18.88
C VAL A 809 15.39 -18.31 -19.63
N GLU A 810 14.72 -17.65 -20.58
CA GLU A 810 13.58 -18.22 -21.32
C GLU A 810 14.03 -19.20 -22.41
N ASN A 811 15.30 -19.12 -22.86
CA ASN A 811 15.88 -20.02 -23.87
C ASN A 811 17.15 -20.72 -23.35
N PRO A 812 17.03 -21.66 -22.39
CA PRO A 812 18.19 -22.30 -21.76
C PRO A 812 19.04 -23.14 -22.72
N ALA A 813 18.51 -23.51 -23.90
CA ALA A 813 19.30 -24.15 -24.96
C ALA A 813 20.52 -23.31 -25.37
N ARG A 814 20.47 -21.98 -25.20
CA ARG A 814 21.62 -21.10 -25.44
C ARG A 814 22.82 -21.43 -24.54
N LEU A 815 22.60 -21.99 -23.36
CA LEU A 815 23.69 -22.42 -22.47
C LEU A 815 24.55 -23.53 -23.10
N VAL A 816 23.98 -24.35 -23.99
CA VAL A 816 24.70 -25.42 -24.68
C VAL A 816 25.71 -24.85 -25.70
N GLY A 817 25.35 -23.76 -26.37
CA GLY A 817 26.20 -23.12 -27.39
C GLY A 817 27.42 -22.36 -26.84
N VAL A 818 27.48 -22.15 -25.52
CA VAL A 818 28.60 -21.45 -24.86
C VAL A 818 29.73 -22.41 -24.45
N GLY A 819 29.53 -23.72 -24.58
CA GLY A 819 30.59 -24.74 -24.52
C GLY A 819 31.55 -24.60 -23.34
N GLN A 820 31.06 -24.63 -22.10
CA GLN A 820 31.85 -24.81 -20.88
C GLN A 820 31.11 -25.64 -19.83
#